data_AF-A0AAQ1NZB3-F1
#
_entry.id   AF-A0AAQ1NZB3-F1
#
_cell.length_a   1.000
_cell.length_b   1.000
_cell.length_c   1.000
_cell.angle_alpha   90.00
_cell.angle_beta   90.00
_cell.angle_gamma   90.00
#
_symmetry.space_group_name_H-M   'P 1'
#
loop_
_entity.id
_entity.type
_entity.pdbx_description
1 polymer ?
#
loop_
_entity_poly.entity_id
_entity_poly.type
_entity_poly.pdbx_seq_one_letter_code
_entity_poly.pdbx_strand_id
1 'polypeptide(L)'
;MSKIDKLKEIFQKANSLDSIISLFQELKFPVQKEENSLIVEMDENGFLEVFLFSDQSEVAKRAGQHVYQRIGILAISSDFEEWIFLRKGVEDRIRIQRYKIKRSSILENSNPVPLQRILKLQYGDPSKFEDLFERKDISKKFYQEFNRQKIALGNSIHGITNPEDKKLYAQILLDRLIFLFFLQSKNLLNENPRYFAEKYREYSQKKNAFYETFLKELFFNALCRKERENTTLEIVGKSIPYLNGGLFLKHELEEKYPKIQVANETFAEIFRFLESWNWNVNERSETDEDSIDPYILGYIFENTLVDNKSGGVYYTPASLSEFLTDETIEGHLFTNLKSASGPYKDTLEFIEKATEKELFFFYETLRTITICDPACGSGQFLVQALHSLSFYHSRLVQRIQKEGWEELKTYVQKDYSIEKDPTYGIRRHIAAKNLYGVDILPEAAEITKLRLFLAMVEGIGNASETLEPLPNIDFHIRSGNSLTGFLFLPEDFFKALSATRAKGKKNSAEERILDFGDAESKMLKKDKLVTLYTNEPSPEKALQLRKEIREIDLELQNVLNQRLEQKMSEWKVRPKKKIDFIDEKKDLKAKEILNRFVLKTEEIKPFHHGMEFSTILHPSNPNLPGFDIVLMNPPWEVWKPNSQEFFEEHIPQFRELDKNEARKSVSNLFQKKPKIQEDWIRYCARLTSTAELFRNSDSYPNRGSGDINLYKLFLERGWNLLKERGSLGIVIPAGLYSDLGSKDLRKMLFQEGKIHFLYGFENRKQLFENVDSRFKFILLSATKQTDSPAPSVPAAFMLHTESDLHGVHESNRKKQGSTEEVSTSDPCSVDRRFLDLPIELITRLSPDSFSLMEFKSDTDISIVEKMAKFPRLGEELEGTWNVKLSAEFHMTNDSHLFFTQEVLKKKGAQYDPETMIWKNGKEEWWPLYEGRMVTQYDHRAASYVSGSQRSAVWNYLNFPKLSNVNPHYWIIPQEKNKVGYKIYICDVTGSSNKRTGLATVVKRNESSGNSLAIIDTDNLQINLLLTGLINSFSLDFYVRLRIPGNHYNQAVIFDLPTPRYLNEDSKLQKEKHTQGSQQYFAFRNDLIQTTARLVGTTPAFDELLQEVFGPKANHKTHGVTDPAQRQILKNQIDAMVAKIYGLEEAELKHILSTFPLVEEEIKEGVLEEWRKLK
;
A
#
# COMPACT_ATOMS: atom_id res chain seq x y z
N MET A 1 13.38 32.98 -28.45
CA MET A 1 14.13 32.62 -27.23
C MET A 1 13.27 31.68 -26.41
N SER A 2 13.78 30.51 -26.03
CA SER A 2 13.07 29.63 -25.11
C SER A 2 12.94 30.32 -23.73
N LYS A 3 12.00 29.89 -22.89
CA LYS A 3 11.89 30.43 -21.52
C LYS A 3 13.22 30.28 -20.76
N ILE A 4 13.94 29.18 -20.98
CA ILE A 4 15.23 28.94 -20.33
C ILE A 4 16.32 29.90 -20.83
N ASP A 5 16.33 30.29 -22.11
CA ASP A 5 17.29 31.27 -22.64
C ASP A 5 17.07 32.67 -22.04
N LYS A 6 15.81 33.07 -21.85
CA LYS A 6 15.47 34.33 -21.16
C LYS A 6 15.94 34.33 -19.71
N LEU A 7 15.70 33.23 -18.98
CA LEU A 7 16.15 33.10 -17.61
C LEU A 7 17.67 33.11 -17.49
N LYS A 8 18.39 32.48 -18.45
CA LYS A 8 19.85 32.56 -18.54
C LYS A 8 20.34 34.00 -18.70
N GLU A 9 19.69 34.80 -19.54
CA GLU A 9 20.04 36.21 -19.73
C GLU A 9 19.77 37.07 -18.49
N ILE A 10 18.63 36.87 -17.83
CA ILE A 10 18.29 37.55 -16.56
C ILE A 10 19.32 37.19 -15.49
N PHE A 11 19.68 35.90 -15.37
CA PHE A 11 20.64 35.42 -14.39
C PHE A 11 22.05 35.94 -14.64
N GLN A 12 22.47 36.07 -15.90
CA GLN A 12 23.78 36.63 -16.26
C GLN A 12 23.97 38.07 -15.77
N LYS A 13 22.89 38.85 -15.77
CA LYS A 13 22.89 40.26 -15.38
C LYS A 13 22.54 40.48 -13.91
N ALA A 14 22.23 39.41 -13.17
CA ALA A 14 21.74 39.51 -11.81
C ALA A 14 22.82 39.96 -10.82
N ASN A 15 22.57 41.06 -10.11
CA ASN A 15 23.47 41.61 -9.09
C ASN A 15 22.73 42.27 -7.91
N SER A 16 21.40 42.23 -7.89
CA SER A 16 20.56 42.87 -6.87
C SER A 16 19.19 42.19 -6.74
N LEU A 17 18.43 42.52 -5.70
CA LEU A 17 17.03 42.10 -5.54
C LEU A 17 16.17 42.46 -6.76
N ASP A 18 16.43 43.59 -7.41
CA ASP A 18 15.65 44.05 -8.57
C ASP A 18 15.83 43.11 -9.79
N SER A 19 16.96 42.42 -9.87
CA SER A 19 17.19 41.38 -10.88
C SER A 19 16.31 40.14 -10.64
N ILE A 20 16.04 39.81 -9.38
CA ILE A 20 15.18 38.70 -8.97
C ILE A 20 13.70 39.03 -9.21
N ILE A 21 13.29 40.29 -9.05
CA ILE A 21 11.93 40.75 -9.42
C ILE A 21 11.65 40.42 -10.89
N SER A 22 12.60 40.70 -11.78
CA SER A 22 12.47 40.42 -13.22
C SER A 22 12.32 38.91 -13.51
N LEU A 23 12.97 38.05 -12.72
CA LEU A 23 12.85 36.59 -12.82
C LEU A 23 11.42 36.12 -12.54
N PHE A 24 10.84 36.53 -11.42
CA PHE A 24 9.50 36.12 -11.00
C PHE A 24 8.39 36.77 -11.85
N GLN A 25 8.61 37.99 -12.35
CA GLN A 25 7.70 38.63 -13.31
C GLN A 25 7.64 37.87 -14.64
N GLU A 26 8.76 37.36 -15.19
CA GLU A 26 8.75 36.52 -16.39
C GLU A 26 8.00 35.19 -16.17
N LEU A 27 8.00 34.69 -14.93
CA LEU A 27 7.22 33.51 -14.50
C LEU A 27 5.75 33.84 -14.14
N LYS A 28 5.35 35.12 -14.25
CA LYS A 28 4.00 35.64 -13.95
C LYS A 28 3.59 35.57 -12.48
N PHE A 29 4.53 35.64 -11.55
CA PHE A 29 4.22 35.77 -10.13
C PHE A 29 4.06 37.26 -9.74
N PRO A 30 3.04 37.63 -8.94
CA PRO A 30 3.00 38.92 -8.27
C PRO A 30 4.15 39.03 -7.26
N VAL A 31 4.83 40.17 -7.25
CA VAL A 31 5.98 40.42 -6.35
C VAL A 31 5.79 41.75 -5.65
N GLN A 32 5.92 41.74 -4.33
CA GLN A 32 5.95 42.93 -3.49
C GLN A 32 7.34 43.11 -2.90
N LYS A 33 7.86 44.34 -2.88
CA LYS A 33 9.19 44.65 -2.35
C LYS A 33 9.07 45.15 -0.91
N GLU A 34 9.81 44.53 -0.01
CA GLU A 34 9.99 44.96 1.39
C GLU A 34 11.43 45.50 1.58
N GLU A 35 11.73 46.08 2.75
CA GLU A 35 13.00 46.77 3.01
C GLU A 35 14.25 45.90 2.71
N ASN A 36 14.22 44.61 3.05
CA ASN A 36 15.36 43.69 2.90
C ASN A 36 14.96 42.32 2.32
N SER A 37 13.84 42.25 1.58
CA SER A 37 13.27 41.02 1.01
C SER A 37 12.27 41.33 -0.11
N LEU A 38 11.94 40.32 -0.91
CA LEU A 38 10.79 40.29 -1.81
C LEU A 38 9.78 39.29 -1.28
N ILE A 39 8.51 39.62 -1.35
CA ILE A 39 7.42 38.70 -1.11
C ILE A 39 6.82 38.33 -2.46
N VAL A 40 6.99 37.06 -2.84
CA VAL A 40 6.42 36.49 -4.05
C VAL A 40 5.11 35.80 -3.66
N GLU A 41 4.01 36.23 -4.25
CA GLU A 41 2.69 35.65 -4.03
C GLU A 41 2.59 34.34 -4.83
N MET A 42 2.41 33.22 -4.15
CA MET A 42 2.34 31.88 -4.76
C MET A 42 0.90 31.50 -5.12
N ASP A 43 -0.08 31.94 -4.32
CA ASP A 43 -1.53 31.87 -4.56
C ASP A 43 -2.26 32.94 -3.70
N GLU A 44 -3.60 32.90 -3.62
CA GLU A 44 -4.40 33.89 -2.86
C GLU A 44 -4.05 33.98 -1.36
N ASN A 45 -3.43 32.95 -0.76
CA ASN A 45 -3.15 32.89 0.68
C ASN A 45 -1.67 32.58 1.02
N GLY A 46 -0.82 32.46 0.01
CA GLY A 46 0.47 31.81 0.09
C GLY A 46 1.61 32.68 -0.39
N PHE A 47 2.66 32.81 0.42
CA PHE A 47 3.77 33.74 0.15
C PHE A 47 5.13 33.07 0.28
N LEU A 48 6.04 33.37 -0.65
CA LEU A 48 7.46 32.98 -0.63
C LEU A 48 8.31 34.23 -0.38
N GLU A 49 9.08 34.24 0.72
CA GLU A 49 10.04 35.32 0.97
C GLU A 49 11.33 35.07 0.19
N VAL A 50 11.87 36.08 -0.47
CA VAL A 50 13.14 36.01 -1.20
C VAL A 50 14.09 37.09 -0.71
N PHE A 51 15.32 36.75 -0.33
CA PHE A 51 16.30 37.76 0.12
C PHE A 51 17.73 37.40 -0.27
N LEU A 52 18.62 38.39 -0.24
CA LEU A 52 20.06 38.19 -0.47
C LEU A 52 20.81 38.05 0.86
N PHE A 53 21.77 37.12 0.93
CA PHE A 53 22.64 36.92 2.10
C PHE A 53 24.12 37.01 1.73
N SER A 54 24.94 37.54 2.65
CA SER A 54 26.40 37.51 2.53
C SER A 54 27.05 36.50 3.47
N ASP A 55 26.35 36.13 4.55
CA ASP A 55 26.73 35.10 5.51
C ASP A 55 25.57 34.11 5.73
N GLN A 56 25.86 32.81 5.77
CA GLN A 56 24.85 31.77 6.01
C GLN A 56 24.22 31.87 7.42
N SER A 57 24.87 32.54 8.36
CA SER A 57 24.27 32.81 9.69
C SER A 57 22.98 33.65 9.59
N GLU A 58 22.87 34.52 8.58
CA GLU A 58 21.67 35.33 8.30
C GLU A 58 20.48 34.44 7.90
N VAL A 59 20.75 33.37 7.15
CA VAL A 59 19.75 32.39 6.71
C VAL A 59 19.17 31.65 7.90
N ALA A 60 20.02 31.15 8.80
CA ALA A 60 19.58 30.43 10.00
C ALA A 60 18.72 31.32 10.92
N LYS A 61 19.10 32.60 11.09
CA LYS A 61 18.37 33.57 11.91
C LYS A 61 16.96 33.84 11.35
N ARG A 62 16.85 34.00 10.03
CA ARG A 62 15.58 34.28 9.34
C ARG A 62 14.68 33.04 9.28
N ALA A 63 15.30 31.86 9.16
CA ALA A 63 14.61 30.58 9.17
C ALA A 63 13.79 30.36 10.46
N GLY A 64 14.33 30.77 11.63
CA GLY A 64 13.64 30.65 12.90
C GLY A 64 12.50 31.66 13.15
N GLN A 65 12.45 32.77 12.41
CA GLN A 65 11.49 33.87 12.65
C GLN A 65 10.32 33.90 11.66
N HIS A 66 10.56 33.60 10.38
CA HIS A 66 9.58 33.88 9.31
C HIS A 66 9.07 32.64 8.55
N VAL A 67 9.78 31.50 8.60
CA VAL A 67 9.35 30.26 7.92
C VAL A 67 7.97 29.79 8.38
N TYR A 68 7.60 30.07 9.63
CA TYR A 68 6.31 29.66 10.20
C TYR A 68 5.10 30.49 9.73
N GLN A 69 5.35 31.63 9.07
CA GLN A 69 4.30 32.55 8.60
C GLN A 69 4.16 32.57 7.07
N ARG A 70 5.01 31.83 6.35
CA ARG A 70 5.16 31.85 4.89
C ARG A 70 5.19 30.41 4.36
N ILE A 71 4.97 30.23 3.06
CA ILE A 71 5.07 28.92 2.39
C ILE A 71 6.53 28.42 2.36
N GLY A 72 7.48 29.35 2.28
CA GLY A 72 8.90 29.06 2.33
C GLY A 72 9.74 30.32 2.23
N ILE A 73 11.05 30.13 2.23
CA ILE A 73 12.05 31.18 2.03
C ILE A 73 13.01 30.77 0.92
N LEU A 74 13.39 31.69 0.05
CA LEU A 74 14.46 31.57 -0.91
C LEU A 74 15.58 32.58 -0.56
N ALA A 75 16.66 32.10 0.03
CA ALA A 75 17.84 32.92 0.29
C ALA A 75 18.84 32.75 -0.87
N ILE A 76 19.33 33.84 -1.43
CA ILE A 76 20.28 33.82 -2.55
C ILE A 76 21.56 34.52 -2.10
N SER A 77 22.74 33.94 -2.35
CA SER A 77 23.99 34.59 -1.98
C SER A 77 24.19 35.88 -2.76
N SER A 78 24.91 36.85 -2.19
CA SER A 78 25.19 38.14 -2.83
C SER A 78 25.93 38.01 -4.18
N ASP A 79 26.67 36.92 -4.41
CA ASP A 79 27.31 36.60 -5.69
C ASP A 79 26.41 35.82 -6.68
N PHE A 80 25.19 35.45 -6.23
CA PHE A 80 24.21 34.64 -6.94
C PHE A 80 24.67 33.21 -7.27
N GLU A 81 25.75 32.74 -6.65
CA GLU A 81 26.28 31.38 -6.87
C GLU A 81 25.70 30.33 -5.93
N GLU A 82 24.97 30.71 -4.88
CA GLU A 82 24.31 29.81 -3.94
C GLU A 82 22.84 30.23 -3.72
N TRP A 83 21.93 29.27 -3.87
CA TRP A 83 20.49 29.46 -3.70
C TRP A 83 19.98 28.46 -2.66
N ILE A 84 19.28 28.92 -1.64
CA ILE A 84 18.85 28.14 -0.48
C ILE A 84 17.34 28.28 -0.34
N PHE A 85 16.62 27.20 -0.62
CA PHE A 85 15.19 27.07 -0.40
C PHE A 85 14.94 26.48 0.99
N LEU A 86 14.13 27.13 1.81
CA LEU A 86 13.74 26.67 3.14
C LEU A 86 12.22 26.54 3.21
N ARG A 87 11.74 25.50 3.91
CA ARG A 87 10.33 25.39 4.28
C ARG A 87 10.14 24.73 5.64
N LYS A 88 8.95 24.88 6.20
CA LYS A 88 8.54 24.12 7.39
C LYS A 88 8.34 22.65 7.01
N GLY A 89 8.96 21.75 7.76
CA GLY A 89 8.76 20.31 7.72
C GLY A 89 7.93 19.82 8.91
N VAL A 90 7.95 18.50 9.16
CA VAL A 90 7.21 17.85 10.25
C VAL A 90 7.86 18.18 11.61
N GLU A 91 7.06 18.37 12.66
CA GLU A 91 7.51 18.69 14.04
C GLU A 91 8.40 19.95 14.17
N ASP A 92 8.05 21.05 13.50
CA ASP A 92 8.82 22.30 13.51
C ASP A 92 10.28 22.16 13.00
N ARG A 93 10.61 21.05 12.33
CA ARG A 93 11.90 20.89 11.65
C ARG A 93 11.88 21.68 10.34
N ILE A 94 12.94 22.41 10.03
CA ILE A 94 13.06 23.15 8.76
C ILE A 94 13.68 22.23 7.71
N ARG A 95 13.02 22.07 6.55
CA ARG A 95 13.60 21.42 5.35
C ARG A 95 14.36 22.46 4.54
N ILE A 96 15.55 22.12 4.05
CA ILE A 96 16.48 23.10 3.44
C ILE A 96 17.13 22.51 2.20
N GLN A 97 16.71 22.95 1.01
CA GLN A 97 17.30 22.55 -0.27
C GLN A 97 18.22 23.64 -0.80
N ARG A 98 19.49 23.32 -1.04
CA ARG A 98 20.48 24.25 -1.57
C ARG A 98 20.87 23.89 -3.00
N TYR A 99 21.20 24.90 -3.80
CA TYR A 99 21.72 24.76 -5.16
C TYR A 99 22.95 25.67 -5.30
N LYS A 100 24.09 25.08 -5.61
CA LYS A 100 25.30 25.83 -5.99
C LYS A 100 25.38 25.93 -7.51
N ILE A 101 25.48 27.14 -8.01
CA ILE A 101 25.45 27.46 -9.43
C ILE A 101 26.65 28.33 -9.78
N LYS A 102 27.68 27.75 -10.39
CA LYS A 102 28.78 28.56 -10.94
C LYS A 102 28.25 29.32 -12.16
N ARG A 103 28.40 30.65 -12.20
CA ARG A 103 27.92 31.46 -13.35
C ARG A 103 28.47 30.98 -14.69
N SER A 104 29.70 30.46 -14.72
CA SER A 104 30.33 29.87 -15.91
C SER A 104 29.60 28.62 -16.42
N SER A 105 29.07 27.78 -15.53
CA SER A 105 28.43 26.50 -15.89
C SER A 105 27.05 26.67 -16.55
N ILE A 106 26.34 27.78 -16.30
CA ILE A 106 25.02 28.09 -16.87
C ILE A 106 25.11 28.35 -18.38
N LEU A 107 26.26 28.87 -18.84
CA LEU A 107 26.53 29.23 -20.23
C LEU A 107 26.92 27.99 -21.06
N GLU A 108 27.65 27.04 -20.47
CA GLU A 108 28.11 25.83 -21.14
C GLU A 108 27.04 24.72 -21.16
N ASN A 109 26.16 24.68 -20.15
CA ASN A 109 25.09 23.69 -20.06
C ASN A 109 23.85 24.13 -20.83
N SER A 110 23.41 23.35 -21.82
CA SER A 110 22.19 23.63 -22.59
C SER A 110 20.92 23.61 -21.73
N ASN A 111 20.93 22.88 -20.60
CA ASN A 111 19.79 22.70 -19.70
C ASN A 111 20.22 22.66 -18.21
N PRO A 112 20.47 23.82 -17.57
CA PRO A 112 20.79 23.87 -16.14
C PRO A 112 19.57 23.46 -15.28
N VAL A 113 19.73 22.40 -14.49
CA VAL A 113 18.69 21.78 -13.64
C VAL A 113 18.05 22.77 -12.63
N PRO A 114 18.77 23.71 -11.98
CA PRO A 114 18.14 24.65 -11.04
C PRO A 114 17.16 25.60 -11.73
N LEU A 115 17.48 26.06 -12.94
CA LEU A 115 16.57 26.88 -13.75
C LEU A 115 15.37 26.07 -14.25
N GLN A 116 15.54 24.77 -14.53
CA GLN A 116 14.41 23.89 -14.85
C GLN A 116 13.48 23.70 -13.64
N ARG A 117 14.04 23.57 -12.43
CA ARG A 117 13.25 23.45 -11.20
C ARG A 117 12.47 24.74 -10.90
N ILE A 118 13.10 25.91 -11.03
CA ILE A 118 12.41 27.21 -10.91
C ILE A 118 11.30 27.35 -11.97
N LEU A 119 11.52 26.85 -13.19
CA LEU A 119 10.50 26.82 -14.25
C LEU A 119 9.30 25.92 -13.93
N LYS A 120 9.42 24.98 -12.96
CA LYS A 120 8.28 24.19 -12.49
C LYS A 120 7.34 24.99 -11.59
N LEU A 121 7.81 26.11 -11.01
CA LEU A 121 6.95 26.99 -10.21
C LEU A 121 5.84 27.58 -11.08
N GLN A 122 4.61 27.52 -10.56
CA GLN A 122 3.43 28.06 -11.23
C GLN A 122 2.57 28.85 -10.23
N TYR A 123 2.24 30.09 -10.57
CA TYR A 123 1.30 30.90 -9.80
C TYR A 123 -0.07 30.21 -9.72
N GLY A 124 -0.66 30.17 -8.52
CA GLY A 124 -1.91 29.47 -8.20
C GLY A 124 -1.76 27.99 -7.86
N ASP A 125 -0.53 27.45 -7.80
CA ASP A 125 -0.28 26.06 -7.38
C ASP A 125 0.94 25.99 -6.42
N PRO A 126 0.73 26.23 -5.12
CA PRO A 126 1.80 26.20 -4.13
C PRO A 126 2.49 24.85 -4.00
N SER A 127 1.81 23.76 -4.40
CA SER A 127 2.40 22.41 -4.36
C SER A 127 3.61 22.28 -5.29
N LYS A 128 3.74 23.13 -6.32
CA LYS A 128 4.94 23.18 -7.17
C LYS A 128 6.20 23.66 -6.47
N PHE A 129 6.07 24.32 -5.33
CA PHE A 129 7.21 24.60 -4.48
C PHE A 129 7.76 23.32 -3.82
N GLU A 130 6.91 22.31 -3.56
CA GLU A 130 7.33 21.01 -3.02
C GLU A 130 8.15 20.21 -4.04
N ASP A 131 7.83 20.31 -5.34
CA ASP A 131 8.61 19.69 -6.42
C ASP A 131 10.09 20.13 -6.42
N LEU A 132 10.42 21.29 -5.82
CA LEU A 132 11.80 21.77 -5.67
C LEU A 132 12.62 20.94 -4.68
N PHE A 133 11.97 20.24 -3.76
CA PHE A 133 12.58 19.37 -2.75
C PHE A 133 12.54 17.89 -3.16
N GLU A 134 11.81 17.53 -4.23
CA GLU A 134 11.76 16.16 -4.73
C GLU A 134 13.06 15.76 -5.47
N ARG A 135 13.66 14.62 -5.09
CA ARG A 135 14.89 14.05 -5.70
C ARG A 135 14.65 12.89 -6.68
N LYS A 136 13.41 12.72 -7.15
CA LYS A 136 12.97 11.56 -7.94
C LYS A 136 13.76 11.36 -9.24
N ASP A 137 13.98 12.44 -10.00
CA ASP A 137 14.71 12.37 -11.28
C ASP A 137 16.15 11.86 -11.11
N ILE A 138 16.81 12.30 -10.03
CA ILE A 138 18.18 11.89 -9.66
C ILE A 138 18.19 10.42 -9.24
N SER A 139 17.23 10.04 -8.38
CA SER A 139 17.10 8.68 -7.85
C SER A 139 16.86 7.65 -8.97
N LYS A 140 16.03 7.99 -9.97
CA LYS A 140 15.77 7.15 -11.13
C LYS A 140 16.99 6.97 -12.03
N LYS A 141 17.75 8.05 -12.29
CA LYS A 141 18.99 8.00 -13.07
C LYS A 141 20.05 7.13 -12.39
N PHE A 142 20.25 7.31 -11.08
CA PHE A 142 21.16 6.46 -10.31
C PHE A 142 20.74 5.00 -10.37
N TYR A 143 19.46 4.72 -10.13
CA TYR A 143 18.92 3.36 -10.11
C TYR A 143 19.18 2.60 -11.41
N GLN A 144 18.93 3.23 -12.56
CA GLN A 144 19.18 2.63 -13.88
C GLN A 144 20.65 2.25 -14.07
N GLU A 145 21.55 3.14 -13.66
CA GLU A 145 22.99 2.90 -13.73
C GLU A 145 23.44 1.82 -12.73
N PHE A 146 22.93 1.86 -11.49
CA PHE A 146 23.17 0.86 -10.46
C PHE A 146 22.78 -0.55 -10.93
N ASN A 147 21.58 -0.71 -11.50
CA ASN A 147 21.11 -2.00 -11.98
C ASN A 147 21.96 -2.52 -13.15
N ARG A 148 22.42 -1.62 -14.04
CA ARG A 148 23.38 -1.95 -15.10
C ARG A 148 24.68 -2.51 -14.52
N GLN A 149 25.25 -1.84 -13.51
CA GLN A 149 26.47 -2.29 -12.83
C GLN A 149 26.27 -3.64 -12.13
N LYS A 150 25.13 -3.83 -11.46
CA LYS A 150 24.77 -5.11 -10.80
C LYS A 150 24.72 -6.27 -11.79
N ILE A 151 24.08 -6.09 -12.95
CA ILE A 151 24.00 -7.12 -14.00
C ILE A 151 25.40 -7.41 -14.56
N ALA A 152 26.20 -6.37 -14.85
CA ALA A 152 27.56 -6.53 -15.34
C ALA A 152 28.45 -7.31 -14.34
N LEU A 153 28.34 -7.01 -13.04
CA LEU A 153 29.02 -7.73 -11.97
C LEU A 153 28.55 -9.19 -11.85
N GLY A 154 27.24 -9.42 -11.92
CA GLY A 154 26.67 -10.77 -11.97
C GLY A 154 27.25 -11.60 -13.12
N ASN A 155 27.51 -11.00 -14.28
CA ASN A 155 28.10 -11.69 -15.42
C ASN A 155 29.59 -12.00 -15.25
N SER A 156 30.35 -11.12 -14.60
CA SER A 156 31.81 -11.25 -14.43
C SER A 156 32.26 -12.13 -13.25
N ILE A 157 31.35 -12.50 -12.35
CA ILE A 157 31.63 -13.47 -11.29
C ILE A 157 31.83 -14.87 -11.90
N HIS A 158 32.92 -15.55 -11.52
CA HIS A 158 33.20 -16.94 -11.85
C HIS A 158 33.37 -17.77 -10.57
N GLY A 159 33.17 -19.09 -10.64
CA GLY A 159 33.32 -20.00 -9.49
C GLY A 159 32.03 -20.30 -8.72
N ILE A 160 30.92 -19.60 -9.01
CA ILE A 160 29.57 -19.90 -8.50
C ILE A 160 28.76 -20.61 -9.60
N THR A 161 28.25 -21.81 -9.29
CA THR A 161 27.53 -22.65 -10.27
C THR A 161 26.03 -22.38 -10.32
N ASN A 162 25.43 -21.95 -9.21
CA ASN A 162 24.00 -21.66 -9.14
C ASN A 162 23.74 -20.19 -9.56
N PRO A 163 22.86 -19.92 -10.55
CA PRO A 163 22.56 -18.55 -11.00
C PRO A 163 21.97 -17.62 -9.94
N GLU A 164 21.10 -18.13 -9.05
CA GLU A 164 20.50 -17.34 -7.96
C GLU A 164 21.56 -16.98 -6.92
N ASP A 165 22.42 -17.94 -6.54
CA ASP A 165 23.56 -17.67 -5.67
C ASP A 165 24.49 -16.62 -6.29
N LYS A 166 24.67 -16.66 -7.62
CA LYS A 166 25.51 -15.69 -8.36
C LYS A 166 24.93 -14.29 -8.30
N LYS A 167 23.61 -14.16 -8.50
CA LYS A 167 22.87 -12.89 -8.43
C LYS A 167 22.91 -12.32 -7.01
N LEU A 168 22.68 -13.16 -6.00
CA LEU A 168 22.77 -12.78 -4.59
C LEU A 168 24.20 -12.33 -4.23
N TYR A 169 25.22 -13.04 -4.71
CA TYR A 169 26.61 -12.65 -4.45
C TYR A 169 26.99 -11.32 -5.09
N ALA A 170 26.49 -11.04 -6.31
CA ALA A 170 26.68 -9.74 -6.95
C ALA A 170 26.07 -8.60 -6.11
N GLN A 171 24.89 -8.81 -5.52
CA GLN A 171 24.26 -7.87 -4.59
C GLN A 171 25.14 -7.64 -3.35
N ILE A 172 25.55 -8.72 -2.66
CA ILE A 172 26.40 -8.64 -1.45
C ILE A 172 27.71 -7.89 -1.72
N LEU A 173 28.38 -8.19 -2.83
CA LEU A 173 29.64 -7.54 -3.18
C LEU A 173 29.43 -6.04 -3.47
N LEU A 174 28.36 -5.67 -4.17
CA LEU A 174 28.03 -4.28 -4.45
C LEU A 174 27.65 -3.52 -3.18
N ASP A 175 26.91 -4.16 -2.26
CA ASP A 175 26.53 -3.59 -0.97
C ASP A 175 27.76 -3.27 -0.11
N ARG A 176 28.73 -4.20 -0.06
CA ARG A 176 30.03 -3.97 0.59
C ARG A 176 30.79 -2.80 -0.02
N LEU A 177 30.81 -2.69 -1.35
CA LEU A 177 31.50 -1.58 -2.04
C LEU A 177 30.81 -0.24 -1.77
N ILE A 178 29.47 -0.19 -1.77
CA ILE A 178 28.70 1.00 -1.44
C ILE A 178 29.00 1.46 -0.02
N PHE A 179 28.98 0.55 0.95
CA PHE A 179 29.33 0.86 2.32
C PHE A 179 30.75 1.43 2.45
N LEU A 180 31.71 0.87 1.72
CA LEU A 180 33.09 1.36 1.75
C LEU A 180 33.28 2.69 1.02
N PHE A 181 32.54 2.95 -0.06
CA PHE A 181 32.54 4.26 -0.70
C PHE A 181 31.97 5.34 0.22
N PHE A 182 30.97 4.98 1.03
CA PHE A 182 30.47 5.84 2.10
C PHE A 182 31.54 6.10 3.18
N LEU A 183 32.30 5.08 3.60
CA LEU A 183 33.41 5.31 4.54
C LEU A 183 34.55 6.14 3.91
N GLN A 184 34.83 5.94 2.62
CA GLN A 184 35.83 6.71 1.87
C GLN A 184 35.49 8.21 1.86
N SER A 185 34.22 8.58 1.66
CA SER A 185 33.78 9.98 1.62
C SER A 185 33.98 10.69 2.97
N LYS A 186 33.86 9.94 4.07
CA LYS A 186 34.15 10.41 5.43
C LYS A 186 35.65 10.42 5.78
N ASN A 187 36.53 10.14 4.81
CA ASN A 187 37.99 9.97 4.98
C ASN A 187 38.37 8.87 5.98
N LEU A 188 37.49 7.89 6.20
CA LEU A 188 37.75 6.80 7.15
C LEU A 188 38.59 5.69 6.53
N LEU A 189 38.85 5.71 5.22
CA LEU A 189 39.71 4.72 4.55
C LEU A 189 41.08 5.30 4.23
N ASN A 190 42.04 5.05 5.12
CA ASN A 190 43.43 5.49 5.03
C ASN A 190 43.58 7.01 4.78
N GLU A 191 42.63 7.80 5.32
CA GLU A 191 42.56 9.25 5.15
C GLU A 191 42.62 9.71 3.68
N ASN A 192 42.14 8.84 2.77
CA ASN A 192 42.26 9.03 1.34
C ASN A 192 40.88 9.08 0.66
N PRO A 193 40.44 10.24 0.14
CA PRO A 193 39.15 10.37 -0.53
C PRO A 193 39.11 9.67 -1.91
N ARG A 194 40.25 9.18 -2.42
CA ARG A 194 40.38 8.41 -3.67
C ARG A 194 40.97 7.01 -3.44
N TYR A 195 40.80 6.47 -2.25
CA TYR A 195 41.35 5.18 -1.82
C TYR A 195 41.14 4.04 -2.84
N PHE A 196 39.92 3.84 -3.33
CA PHE A 196 39.62 2.79 -4.30
C PHE A 196 40.23 3.05 -5.68
N ALA A 197 40.26 4.31 -6.15
CA ALA A 197 40.84 4.67 -7.44
C ALA A 197 42.34 4.31 -7.49
N GLU A 198 43.06 4.60 -6.41
CA GLU A 198 44.49 4.34 -6.30
C GLU A 198 44.78 2.85 -6.15
N LYS A 199 44.08 2.17 -5.24
CA LYS A 199 44.23 0.72 -5.04
C LYS A 199 43.84 -0.08 -6.29
N TYR A 200 42.85 0.38 -7.04
CA TYR A 200 42.51 -0.24 -8.31
C TYR A 200 43.66 -0.15 -9.32
N ARG A 201 44.30 1.02 -9.48
CA ARG A 201 45.46 1.17 -10.38
C ARG A 201 46.66 0.31 -9.95
N GLU A 202 46.87 0.16 -8.65
CA GLU A 202 47.94 -0.66 -8.08
C GLU A 202 47.75 -2.15 -8.40
N TYR A 203 46.56 -2.71 -8.15
CA TYR A 203 46.32 -4.16 -8.22
C TYR A 203 45.68 -4.64 -9.53
N SER A 204 45.17 -3.75 -10.39
CA SER A 204 44.55 -4.15 -11.67
C SER A 204 45.55 -4.62 -12.75
N GLN A 205 46.86 -4.43 -12.52
CA GLN A 205 47.91 -4.81 -13.48
C GLN A 205 48.03 -6.33 -13.69
N LYS A 206 47.57 -7.15 -12.73
CA LYS A 206 47.50 -8.61 -12.82
C LYS A 206 46.05 -9.06 -12.91
N LYS A 207 45.75 -10.03 -13.77
CA LYS A 207 44.38 -10.54 -13.99
C LYS A 207 43.73 -11.00 -12.68
N ASN A 208 42.53 -10.49 -12.39
CA ASN A 208 41.71 -10.77 -11.20
C ASN A 208 42.38 -10.44 -9.85
N ALA A 209 43.56 -9.80 -9.85
CA ALA A 209 44.32 -9.58 -8.62
C ALA A 209 43.69 -8.53 -7.70
N PHE A 210 42.87 -7.61 -8.23
CA PHE A 210 42.20 -6.60 -7.41
C PHE A 210 41.25 -7.23 -6.39
N TYR A 211 40.39 -8.15 -6.83
CA TYR A 211 39.48 -8.85 -5.92
C TYR A 211 40.25 -9.85 -5.03
N GLU A 212 41.11 -10.69 -5.63
CA GLU A 212 41.80 -11.76 -4.91
C GLU A 212 42.80 -11.29 -3.86
N THR A 213 43.54 -10.21 -4.16
CA THR A 213 44.65 -9.75 -3.32
C THR A 213 44.25 -8.58 -2.42
N PHE A 214 43.53 -7.60 -2.97
CA PHE A 214 43.21 -6.38 -2.23
C PHE A 214 41.85 -6.46 -1.53
N LEU A 215 40.76 -6.74 -2.24
CA LEU A 215 39.42 -6.72 -1.61
C LEU A 215 39.23 -7.82 -0.57
N LYS A 216 39.72 -9.05 -0.81
CA LYS A 216 39.65 -10.13 0.20
C LYS A 216 40.42 -9.76 1.47
N GLU A 217 41.59 -9.14 1.31
CA GLU A 217 42.43 -8.71 2.43
C GLU A 217 41.77 -7.56 3.21
N LEU A 218 41.20 -6.59 2.50
CA LEU A 218 40.41 -5.51 3.10
C LEU A 218 39.20 -6.05 3.87
N PHE A 219 38.39 -6.92 3.24
CA PHE A 219 37.15 -7.42 3.83
C PHE A 219 37.44 -8.32 5.03
N PHE A 220 38.19 -9.40 4.84
CA PHE A 220 38.24 -10.50 5.81
C PHE A 220 39.35 -10.38 6.86
N ASN A 221 40.32 -9.48 6.64
CA ASN A 221 41.41 -9.24 7.58
C ASN A 221 41.37 -7.81 8.12
N ALA A 222 41.54 -6.78 7.27
CA ALA A 222 41.68 -5.42 7.76
C ALA A 222 40.42 -4.90 8.49
N LEU A 223 39.23 -5.06 7.91
CA LEU A 223 37.98 -4.59 8.52
C LEU A 223 37.46 -5.55 9.61
N CYS A 224 37.83 -6.83 9.55
CA CYS A 224 37.39 -7.86 10.49
C CYS A 224 38.28 -8.03 11.72
N ARG A 225 39.53 -7.58 11.72
CA ARG A 225 40.49 -7.82 12.81
C ARG A 225 41.04 -6.52 13.36
N LYS A 226 41.05 -6.43 14.70
CA LYS A 226 41.64 -5.31 15.43
C LYS A 226 43.18 -5.37 15.37
N GLU A 227 43.74 -6.55 15.61
CA GLU A 227 45.17 -6.83 15.43
C GLU A 227 45.40 -7.34 14.00
N ARG A 228 46.28 -6.67 13.26
CA ARG A 228 46.50 -6.91 11.83
C ARG A 228 47.97 -7.23 11.58
N GLU A 229 48.20 -8.15 10.67
CA GLU A 229 49.56 -8.48 10.23
C GLU A 229 50.15 -7.30 9.44
N ASN A 230 51.49 -7.15 9.48
CA ASN A 230 52.17 -6.10 8.71
C ASN A 230 51.89 -6.23 7.20
N THR A 231 51.79 -7.46 6.71
CA THR A 231 51.41 -7.81 5.33
C THR A 231 50.03 -7.25 4.94
N THR A 232 49.03 -7.37 5.82
CA THR A 232 47.70 -6.77 5.64
C THR A 232 47.80 -5.25 5.55
N LEU A 233 48.54 -4.62 6.47
CA LEU A 233 48.69 -3.16 6.52
C LEU A 233 49.47 -2.60 5.31
N GLU A 234 50.41 -3.36 4.76
CA GLU A 234 51.13 -3.02 3.53
C GLU A 234 50.17 -3.00 2.33
N ILE A 235 49.25 -3.95 2.25
CA ILE A 235 48.27 -4.06 1.16
C ILE A 235 47.20 -2.98 1.27
N VAL A 236 46.58 -2.83 2.44
CA VAL A 236 45.37 -2.02 2.62
C VAL A 236 45.62 -0.62 3.18
N GLY A 237 46.79 -0.35 3.74
CA GLY A 237 47.10 0.90 4.45
C GLY A 237 46.96 0.78 5.97
N LYS A 238 47.50 1.77 6.69
CA LYS A 238 47.62 1.75 8.15
C LYS A 238 46.39 2.29 8.88
N SER A 239 45.72 3.28 8.29
CA SER A 239 44.58 3.99 8.92
C SER A 239 43.24 3.44 8.40
N ILE A 240 42.97 2.15 8.66
CA ILE A 240 41.71 1.46 8.29
C ILE A 240 40.89 1.16 9.56
N PRO A 241 39.57 1.39 9.59
CA PRO A 241 38.75 1.14 10.77
C PRO A 241 38.55 -0.36 11.02
N TYR A 242 38.26 -0.70 12.27
CA TYR A 242 37.93 -2.06 12.69
C TYR A 242 36.42 -2.17 12.90
N LEU A 243 35.76 -3.02 12.12
CA LEU A 243 34.29 -3.13 12.05
C LEU A 243 33.74 -4.45 12.58
N ASN A 244 34.57 -5.32 13.16
CA ASN A 244 34.17 -6.64 13.70
C ASN A 244 33.52 -7.58 12.67
N GLY A 245 33.85 -7.39 11.41
CA GLY A 245 33.27 -8.16 10.34
C GLY A 245 31.89 -7.64 9.97
N GLY A 246 30.81 -7.83 10.74
CA GLY A 246 29.47 -7.38 10.33
C GLY A 246 29.17 -7.73 8.86
N LEU A 247 28.95 -6.70 8.02
CA LEU A 247 28.80 -6.82 6.55
C LEU A 247 29.97 -7.53 5.82
N PHE A 248 31.17 -7.48 6.39
CA PHE A 248 32.43 -8.01 5.87
C PHE A 248 32.84 -9.37 6.44
N LEU A 249 32.08 -9.95 7.37
CA LEU A 249 32.27 -11.37 7.70
C LEU A 249 32.10 -12.21 6.43
N LYS A 250 32.88 -13.30 6.31
CA LYS A 250 32.75 -14.23 5.19
C LYS A 250 31.29 -14.67 5.07
N HIS A 251 30.71 -14.51 3.89
CA HIS A 251 29.34 -14.91 3.63
C HIS A 251 29.25 -16.42 3.37
N GLU A 252 28.07 -17.02 3.55
CA GLU A 252 27.83 -18.45 3.30
C GLU A 252 28.26 -18.88 1.89
N LEU A 253 27.98 -18.03 0.90
CA LEU A 253 28.36 -18.28 -0.50
C LEU A 253 29.88 -18.29 -0.68
N GLU A 254 30.63 -17.53 0.12
CA GLU A 254 32.09 -17.49 0.06
C GLU A 254 32.72 -18.72 0.71
N GLU A 255 32.04 -19.32 1.71
CA GLU A 255 32.40 -20.62 2.29
C GLU A 255 32.04 -21.77 1.34
N LYS A 256 30.86 -21.71 0.72
CA LYS A 256 30.35 -22.71 -0.23
C LYS A 256 31.14 -22.72 -1.54
N TYR A 257 31.56 -21.56 -2.03
CA TYR A 257 32.29 -21.40 -3.28
C TYR A 257 33.66 -20.74 -3.03
N PRO A 258 34.67 -21.47 -2.54
CA PRO A 258 35.97 -20.90 -2.17
C PRO A 258 36.80 -20.40 -3.37
N LYS A 259 36.40 -20.74 -4.60
CA LYS A 259 37.08 -20.38 -5.86
C LYS A 259 36.39 -19.23 -6.60
N ILE A 260 35.62 -18.40 -5.91
CA ILE A 260 35.02 -17.19 -6.51
C ILE A 260 36.13 -16.31 -7.07
N GLN A 261 35.96 -15.85 -8.31
CA GLN A 261 36.82 -14.87 -8.96
C GLN A 261 35.96 -13.79 -9.61
N VAL A 262 36.47 -12.55 -9.64
CA VAL A 262 35.81 -11.41 -10.27
C VAL A 262 36.80 -10.70 -11.19
N ALA A 263 36.38 -10.38 -12.41
CA ALA A 263 37.21 -9.72 -13.39
C ALA A 263 37.54 -8.27 -12.97
N ASN A 264 38.77 -7.81 -13.20
CA ASN A 264 39.21 -6.47 -12.81
C ASN A 264 38.39 -5.38 -13.53
N GLU A 265 38.10 -5.60 -14.82
CA GLU A 265 37.46 -4.65 -15.72
C GLU A 265 36.11 -4.16 -15.18
N THR A 266 35.37 -5.03 -14.48
CA THR A 266 34.09 -4.69 -13.87
C THR A 266 34.23 -3.65 -12.77
N PHE A 267 35.29 -3.70 -11.96
CA PHE A 267 35.49 -2.70 -10.89
C PHE A 267 35.82 -1.32 -11.45
N ALA A 268 36.46 -1.21 -12.62
CA ALA A 268 36.68 0.08 -13.27
C ALA A 268 35.37 0.77 -13.68
N GLU A 269 34.36 0.01 -14.10
CA GLU A 269 33.03 0.56 -14.40
C GLU A 269 32.28 0.94 -13.13
N ILE A 270 32.29 0.07 -12.13
CA ILE A 270 31.67 0.33 -10.83
C ILE A 270 32.27 1.57 -10.19
N PHE A 271 33.60 1.73 -10.15
CA PHE A 271 34.23 2.91 -9.54
C PHE A 271 33.99 4.18 -10.34
N ARG A 272 34.03 4.14 -11.68
CA ARG A 272 33.62 5.30 -12.49
C ARG A 272 32.19 5.73 -12.18
N PHE A 273 31.30 4.76 -12.01
CA PHE A 273 29.94 5.02 -11.59
C PHE A 273 29.91 5.62 -10.17
N LEU A 274 30.45 4.95 -9.15
CA LEU A 274 30.38 5.42 -7.76
C LEU A 274 31.08 6.77 -7.57
N GLU A 275 32.20 7.03 -8.24
CA GLU A 275 32.93 8.32 -8.23
C GLU A 275 32.19 9.45 -8.95
N SER A 276 31.27 9.13 -9.87
CA SER A 276 30.42 10.14 -10.52
C SER A 276 29.35 10.73 -9.58
N TRP A 277 29.24 10.18 -8.37
CA TRP A 277 28.28 10.60 -7.35
C TRP A 277 29.00 11.08 -6.09
N ASN A 278 28.40 12.05 -5.41
CA ASN A 278 28.91 12.59 -4.16
C ASN A 278 28.33 11.80 -2.97
N TRP A 279 29.20 11.22 -2.15
CA TRP A 279 28.85 10.37 -1.00
C TRP A 279 28.97 11.09 0.35
N ASN A 280 29.16 12.42 0.37
CA ASN A 280 29.28 13.19 1.61
C ASN A 280 27.92 13.40 2.28
N VAL A 281 27.65 12.61 3.33
CA VAL A 281 26.40 12.69 4.12
C VAL A 281 26.61 13.50 5.41
N ASN A 282 27.32 14.63 5.34
CA ASN A 282 27.41 15.54 6.48
C ASN A 282 26.16 16.43 6.54
N GLU A 283 25.42 16.26 7.65
CA GLU A 283 24.34 17.10 8.17
C GLU A 283 23.53 17.88 7.14
N ARG A 284 22.43 17.29 6.63
CA ARG A 284 21.33 18.00 5.92
C ARG A 284 21.77 19.18 5.05
N SER A 285 22.91 19.04 4.38
CA SER A 285 23.37 19.99 3.40
C SER A 285 22.94 19.36 2.09
N GLU A 286 21.65 19.54 1.78
CA GLU A 286 21.03 19.18 0.50
C GLU A 286 21.69 20.04 -0.60
N THR A 287 22.99 19.85 -0.87
CA THR A 287 23.87 20.89 -1.45
C THR A 287 24.49 20.58 -2.80
N ASP A 288 24.44 19.33 -3.28
CA ASP A 288 24.94 18.95 -4.62
C ASP A 288 23.94 18.07 -5.37
N GLU A 289 23.72 18.33 -6.67
CA GLU A 289 22.78 17.58 -7.53
C GLU A 289 23.11 16.09 -7.64
N ASP A 290 24.39 15.72 -7.46
CA ASP A 290 24.87 14.35 -7.47
C ASP A 290 25.10 13.79 -6.04
N SER A 291 24.58 14.44 -4.98
CA SER A 291 24.70 13.95 -3.59
C SER A 291 23.78 12.77 -3.31
N ILE A 292 24.35 11.66 -2.84
CA ILE A 292 23.63 10.48 -2.36
C ILE A 292 23.29 10.68 -0.89
N ASP A 293 22.00 10.86 -0.63
CA ASP A 293 21.45 10.83 0.72
C ASP A 293 20.85 9.43 1.02
N PRO A 294 20.51 9.12 2.28
CA PRO A 294 19.84 7.88 2.64
C PRO A 294 18.51 7.63 1.92
N TYR A 295 17.85 8.68 1.42
CA TYR A 295 16.60 8.60 0.67
C TYR A 295 16.82 8.04 -0.74
N ILE A 296 17.85 8.51 -1.45
CA ILE A 296 18.26 7.99 -2.76
C ILE A 296 18.58 6.49 -2.64
N LEU A 297 19.36 6.10 -1.62
CA LEU A 297 19.67 4.69 -1.35
C LEU A 297 18.41 3.87 -1.07
N GLY A 298 17.48 4.40 -0.27
CA GLY A 298 16.19 3.74 -0.04
C GLY A 298 15.41 3.51 -1.34
N TYR A 299 15.27 4.54 -2.17
CA TYR A 299 14.60 4.45 -3.46
C TYR A 299 15.25 3.42 -4.40
N ILE A 300 16.59 3.39 -4.50
CA ILE A 300 17.32 2.45 -5.38
C ILE A 300 17.11 1.01 -4.93
N PHE A 301 17.29 0.75 -3.65
CA PHE A 301 17.19 -0.60 -3.11
C PHE A 301 15.77 -1.14 -3.20
N GLU A 302 14.76 -0.29 -3.03
CA GLU A 302 13.36 -0.67 -3.21
C GLU A 302 13.04 -0.96 -4.67
N ASN A 303 13.42 -0.08 -5.61
CA ASN A 303 13.17 -0.33 -7.03
C ASN A 303 13.95 -1.54 -7.56
N THR A 304 15.13 -1.83 -7.00
CA THR A 304 15.89 -3.06 -7.32
C THR A 304 15.08 -4.31 -6.99
N LEU A 305 14.29 -4.29 -5.91
CA LEU A 305 13.41 -5.40 -5.55
C LEU A 305 12.15 -5.42 -6.42
N VAL A 306 11.62 -4.26 -6.80
CA VAL A 306 10.44 -4.11 -7.68
C VAL A 306 10.72 -4.66 -9.09
N ASP A 307 11.81 -4.26 -9.75
CA ASP A 307 12.09 -4.71 -11.13
C ASP A 307 12.41 -6.22 -11.23
N ASN A 308 12.78 -6.85 -10.12
CA ASN A 308 13.00 -8.28 -10.04
C ASN A 308 11.70 -9.11 -9.89
N LYS A 309 10.52 -8.46 -9.81
CA LYS A 309 9.21 -9.11 -9.70
C LYS A 309 8.13 -8.43 -10.55
N SER A 310 7.33 -9.24 -11.25
CA SER A 310 6.14 -8.77 -11.96
C SER A 310 4.97 -8.60 -10.98
N GLY A 311 4.94 -7.49 -10.24
CA GLY A 311 3.80 -7.11 -9.40
C GLY A 311 3.99 -7.42 -7.91
N GLY A 312 3.62 -6.45 -7.07
CA GLY A 312 3.33 -6.68 -5.65
C GLY A 312 4.28 -6.03 -4.64
N VAL A 313 5.44 -5.53 -5.05
CA VAL A 313 6.34 -4.73 -4.20
C VAL A 313 6.08 -3.26 -4.52
N TYR A 314 5.68 -2.46 -3.53
CA TYR A 314 5.35 -1.05 -3.71
C TYR A 314 6.25 -0.19 -2.81
N TYR A 315 6.92 0.80 -3.42
CA TYR A 315 7.73 1.80 -2.72
C TYR A 315 6.86 2.59 -1.75
N THR A 316 7.22 2.61 -0.46
CA THR A 316 6.51 3.44 0.52
C THR A 316 7.18 4.80 0.57
N PRO A 317 6.49 5.92 0.28
CA PRO A 317 7.07 7.25 0.43
C PRO A 317 7.66 7.44 1.83
N ALA A 318 8.89 7.96 1.88
CA ALA A 318 9.63 8.12 3.13
C ALA A 318 8.82 8.89 4.18
N SER A 319 8.10 9.93 3.78
CA SER A 319 7.18 10.73 4.62
C SER A 319 6.06 9.91 5.25
N LEU A 320 5.40 9.03 4.49
CA LEU A 320 4.33 8.17 5.02
C LEU A 320 4.90 7.11 5.97
N SER A 321 6.07 6.54 5.64
CA SER A 321 6.74 5.57 6.51
C SER A 321 7.27 6.20 7.80
N GLU A 322 7.81 7.42 7.74
CA GLU A 322 8.28 8.20 8.90
C GLU A 322 7.09 8.49 9.81
N PHE A 323 6.05 9.11 9.27
CA PHE A 323 4.82 9.40 10.02
C PHE A 323 4.24 8.16 10.71
N LEU A 324 4.01 7.07 9.97
CA LEU A 324 3.39 5.87 10.54
C LEU A 324 4.27 5.25 11.63
N THR A 325 5.59 5.26 11.43
CA THR A 325 6.55 4.72 12.40
C THR A 325 6.57 5.55 13.67
N ASP A 326 6.71 6.87 13.55
CA ASP A 326 6.79 7.79 14.67
C ASP A 326 5.50 7.76 15.50
N GLU A 327 4.33 7.85 14.86
CA GLU A 327 3.05 7.81 15.59
C GLU A 327 2.81 6.45 16.28
N THR A 328 3.26 5.35 15.67
CA THR A 328 3.08 4.02 16.26
C THR A 328 4.03 3.81 17.45
N ILE A 329 5.28 4.28 17.35
CA ILE A 329 6.27 4.21 18.43
C ILE A 329 5.87 5.15 19.57
N GLU A 330 5.57 6.42 19.30
CA GLU A 330 5.08 7.38 20.31
C GLU A 330 3.85 6.84 21.02
N GLY A 331 2.84 6.38 20.27
CA GLY A 331 1.62 5.81 20.82
C GLY A 331 1.88 4.58 21.71
N HIS A 332 2.82 3.73 21.34
CA HIS A 332 3.23 2.57 22.13
C HIS A 332 3.94 2.97 23.43
N LEU A 333 4.97 3.82 23.33
CA LEU A 333 5.74 4.30 24.48
C LEU A 333 4.82 5.01 25.48
N PHE A 334 3.99 5.92 25.00
CA PHE A 334 3.10 6.71 25.85
C PHE A 334 2.01 5.86 26.52
N THR A 335 1.45 4.86 25.81
CA THR A 335 0.44 3.96 26.40
C THR A 335 1.03 3.13 27.54
N ASN A 336 2.26 2.63 27.39
CA ASN A 336 2.95 1.88 28.44
C ASN A 336 3.39 2.76 29.62
N LEU A 337 3.69 4.04 29.38
CA LEU A 337 3.97 5.02 30.43
C LEU A 337 2.74 5.34 31.29
N LYS A 338 1.54 5.47 30.71
CA LYS A 338 0.28 5.74 31.46
C LYS A 338 -0.07 4.63 32.46
N SER A 339 0.34 3.39 32.20
CA SER A 339 0.16 2.31 33.17
C SER A 339 1.10 2.40 34.38
N ALA A 340 2.14 3.25 34.31
CA ALA A 340 3.20 3.34 35.31
C ALA A 340 3.32 4.71 36.03
N SER A 341 2.83 5.82 35.45
CA SER A 341 3.20 7.17 35.89
C SER A 341 2.09 8.24 35.76
N GLY A 342 2.31 9.44 36.33
CA GLY A 342 1.36 10.57 36.45
C GLY A 342 0.83 11.23 35.15
N PRO A 343 0.15 12.40 35.21
CA PRO A 343 -0.61 12.98 34.10
C PRO A 343 0.28 13.73 33.09
N TYR A 344 1.13 13.02 32.35
CA TYR A 344 1.91 13.57 31.23
C TYR A 344 1.07 13.63 29.95
N LYS A 345 1.30 14.61 29.08
CA LYS A 345 0.59 14.77 27.80
C LYS A 345 1.18 13.90 26.69
N ASP A 346 2.49 13.71 26.69
CA ASP A 346 3.23 12.93 25.70
C ASP A 346 4.55 12.38 26.30
N THR A 347 5.29 11.60 25.51
CA THR A 347 6.55 10.99 25.93
C THR A 347 7.67 12.02 26.16
N LEU A 348 7.67 13.15 25.44
CA LEU A 348 8.69 14.19 25.62
C LEU A 348 8.51 14.94 26.94
N GLU A 349 7.28 15.33 27.28
CA GLU A 349 6.96 15.93 28.57
C GLU A 349 7.29 14.97 29.71
N PHE A 350 7.04 13.67 29.52
CA PHE A 350 7.49 12.64 30.46
C PHE A 350 9.02 12.69 30.64
N ILE A 351 9.80 12.65 29.55
CA ILE A 351 11.27 12.71 29.64
C ILE A 351 11.75 13.96 30.40
N GLU A 352 11.11 15.11 30.16
CA GLU A 352 11.49 16.37 30.80
C GLU A 352 11.18 16.42 32.30
N LYS A 353 10.01 15.91 32.71
CA LYS A 353 9.47 16.11 34.06
C LYS A 353 9.53 14.88 34.97
N ALA A 354 9.80 13.70 34.43
CA ALA A 354 9.86 12.47 35.20
C ALA A 354 11.02 12.48 36.21
N THR A 355 10.81 11.74 37.30
CA THR A 355 11.82 11.47 38.32
C THR A 355 12.91 10.53 37.79
N GLU A 356 14.07 10.48 38.45
CA GLU A 356 15.16 9.56 38.11
C GLU A 356 14.68 8.09 38.03
N LYS A 357 13.83 7.66 38.96
CA LYS A 357 13.29 6.29 39.00
C LYS A 357 12.37 6.00 37.81
N GLU A 358 11.50 6.95 37.46
CA GLU A 358 10.63 6.83 36.29
C GLU A 358 11.44 6.79 34.99
N LEU A 359 12.51 7.59 34.89
CA LEU A 359 13.39 7.59 33.73
C LEU A 359 14.27 6.35 33.66
N PHE A 360 14.65 5.75 34.78
CA PHE A 360 15.28 4.43 34.80
C PHE A 360 14.32 3.36 34.25
N PHE A 361 13.04 3.37 34.64
CA PHE A 361 12.05 2.43 34.08
C PHE A 361 11.84 2.66 32.57
N PHE A 362 11.80 3.91 32.13
CA PHE A 362 11.69 4.25 30.72
C PHE A 362 12.95 3.85 29.92
N TYR A 363 14.14 4.03 30.50
CA TYR A 363 15.38 3.52 29.95
C TYR A 363 15.34 2.00 29.74
N GLU A 364 14.89 1.26 30.76
CA GLU A 364 14.73 -0.20 30.69
C GLU A 364 13.69 -0.63 29.63
N THR A 365 12.65 0.18 29.45
CA THR A 365 11.65 -0.04 28.39
C THR A 365 12.27 0.18 27.01
N LEU A 366 12.90 1.34 26.79
CA LEU A 366 13.54 1.68 25.52
C LEU A 366 14.64 0.68 25.12
N ARG A 367 15.47 0.24 26.07
CA ARG A 367 16.55 -0.70 25.75
C ARG A 367 16.06 -2.09 25.37
N THR A 368 14.86 -2.50 25.78
CA THR A 368 14.32 -3.86 25.59
C THR A 368 13.20 -3.97 24.57
N ILE A 369 12.66 -2.85 24.07
CA ILE A 369 11.55 -2.84 23.11
C ILE A 369 11.89 -3.63 21.84
N THR A 370 10.95 -4.42 21.32
CA THR A 370 11.15 -5.25 20.12
C THR A 370 10.24 -4.84 18.98
N ILE A 371 10.82 -4.51 17.84
CA ILE A 371 10.12 -4.04 16.63
C ILE A 371 10.38 -5.04 15.50
N CYS A 372 9.31 -5.56 14.90
CA CYS A 372 9.39 -6.48 13.77
C CYS A 372 8.77 -5.92 12.50
N ASP A 373 9.48 -6.07 11.37
CA ASP A 373 8.89 -5.99 10.04
C ASP A 373 8.91 -7.39 9.37
N PRO A 374 7.77 -8.11 9.32
CA PRO A 374 7.69 -9.47 8.78
C PRO A 374 7.63 -9.53 7.23
N ALA A 375 7.73 -8.37 6.56
CA ALA A 375 7.82 -8.23 5.11
C ALA A 375 8.76 -7.07 4.77
N CYS A 376 9.98 -7.10 5.33
CA CYS A 376 10.80 -5.91 5.48
C CYS A 376 11.28 -5.27 4.17
N GLY A 377 11.28 -6.02 3.06
CA GLY A 377 11.74 -5.51 1.78
C GLY A 377 13.15 -4.94 1.91
N SER A 378 13.33 -3.67 1.52
CA SER A 378 14.60 -2.96 1.65
C SER A 378 14.95 -2.56 3.09
N GLY A 379 14.03 -2.62 4.04
CA GLY A 379 14.22 -2.21 5.44
C GLY A 379 13.78 -0.78 5.78
N GLN A 380 12.94 -0.14 4.95
CA GLN A 380 12.48 1.25 5.17
C GLN A 380 11.90 1.49 6.57
N PHE A 381 10.97 0.65 7.03
CA PHE A 381 10.36 0.78 8.37
C PHE A 381 11.37 0.55 9.50
N LEU A 382 12.30 -0.39 9.32
CA LEU A 382 13.34 -0.67 10.33
C LEU A 382 14.34 0.50 10.45
N VAL A 383 14.70 1.14 9.34
CA VAL A 383 15.54 2.34 9.36
C VAL A 383 14.81 3.51 10.03
N GLN A 384 13.51 3.71 9.74
CA GLN A 384 12.76 4.76 10.43
C GLN A 384 12.55 4.46 11.92
N ALA A 385 12.35 3.19 12.29
CA ALA A 385 12.28 2.78 13.68
C ALA A 385 13.61 3.04 14.41
N LEU A 386 14.75 2.82 13.73
CA LEU A 386 16.07 3.17 14.25
C LEU A 386 16.19 4.67 14.53
N HIS A 387 15.75 5.52 13.61
CA HIS A 387 15.78 6.97 13.79
C HIS A 387 14.85 7.43 14.92
N SER A 388 13.62 6.91 14.95
CA SER A 388 12.60 7.25 15.95
C SER A 388 13.05 6.87 17.36
N LEU A 389 13.48 5.62 17.57
CA LEU A 389 14.04 5.21 18.87
C LEU A 389 15.29 6.02 19.23
N SER A 390 16.20 6.23 18.27
CA SER A 390 17.42 7.03 18.49
C SER A 390 17.11 8.44 18.98
N PHE A 391 16.01 9.05 18.54
CA PHE A 391 15.54 10.35 19.03
C PHE A 391 15.18 10.30 20.52
N TYR A 392 14.34 9.36 20.97
CA TYR A 392 13.96 9.25 22.39
C TYR A 392 15.15 8.88 23.29
N HIS A 393 16.00 7.95 22.86
CA HIS A 393 17.24 7.62 23.56
C HIS A 393 18.12 8.86 23.73
N SER A 394 18.31 9.66 22.67
CA SER A 394 19.14 10.87 22.72
C SER A 394 18.55 11.91 23.69
N ARG A 395 17.23 12.12 23.69
CA ARG A 395 16.56 13.02 24.63
C ARG A 395 16.72 12.57 26.08
N LEU A 396 16.58 11.28 26.34
CA LEU A 396 16.83 10.68 27.64
C LEU A 396 18.28 10.88 28.09
N VAL A 397 19.28 10.60 27.24
CA VAL A 397 20.69 10.80 27.58
C VAL A 397 21.00 12.26 27.89
N GLN A 398 20.51 13.20 27.08
CA GLN A 398 20.64 14.64 27.32
C GLN A 398 20.04 15.06 28.67
N ARG A 399 18.86 14.53 29.00
CA ARG A 399 18.18 14.77 30.27
C ARG A 399 19.02 14.31 31.46
N ILE A 400 19.56 13.09 31.40
CA ILE A 400 20.38 12.48 32.45
C ILE A 400 21.68 13.28 32.66
N GLN A 401 22.35 13.66 31.57
CA GLN A 401 23.56 14.47 31.62
C GLN A 401 23.33 15.84 32.26
N LYS A 402 22.17 16.46 32.00
CA LYS A 402 21.79 17.76 32.54
C LYS A 402 21.58 17.75 34.06
N GLU A 403 21.00 16.69 34.63
CA GLU A 403 20.72 16.60 36.08
C GLU A 403 21.87 16.04 36.91
N GLY A 404 22.80 15.31 36.28
CA GLY A 404 23.93 14.71 36.99
C GLY A 404 23.56 13.47 37.81
N TRP A 405 22.57 12.67 37.36
CA TRP A 405 22.21 11.39 37.99
C TRP A 405 23.27 10.31 37.70
N GLU A 406 24.30 10.23 38.55
CA GLU A 406 25.49 9.41 38.31
C GLU A 406 25.20 7.89 38.25
N GLU A 407 24.22 7.38 38.99
CA GLU A 407 23.85 5.96 38.95
C GLU A 407 23.24 5.61 37.57
N LEU A 408 22.19 6.31 37.16
CA LEU A 408 21.56 6.11 35.86
C LEU A 408 22.54 6.38 34.70
N LYS A 409 23.38 7.42 34.81
CA LYS A 409 24.45 7.71 33.85
C LYS A 409 25.42 6.55 33.68
N THR A 410 25.79 5.85 34.76
CA THR A 410 26.66 4.68 34.70
C THR A 410 26.01 3.53 33.91
N TYR A 411 24.71 3.28 34.10
CA TYR A 411 23.98 2.28 33.32
C TYR A 411 23.95 2.63 31.81
N VAL A 412 23.59 3.87 31.48
CA VAL A 412 23.53 4.34 30.08
C VAL A 412 24.92 4.33 29.43
N GLN A 413 25.96 4.75 30.15
CA GLN A 413 27.35 4.75 29.65
C GLN A 413 27.82 3.35 29.28
N LYS A 414 27.47 2.36 30.10
CA LYS A 414 27.86 0.96 29.87
C LYS A 414 27.24 0.38 28.60
N ASP A 415 25.98 0.73 28.31
CA ASP A 415 25.27 0.15 27.17
C ASP A 415 25.50 0.93 25.85
N TYR A 416 25.72 2.25 25.89
CA TYR A 416 25.88 3.08 24.69
C TYR A 416 27.31 3.57 24.44
N SER A 417 28.31 3.21 25.26
CA SER A 417 29.70 3.66 25.06
C SER A 417 29.83 5.18 24.86
N ILE A 418 29.11 5.98 25.68
CA ILE A 418 28.93 7.45 25.52
C ILE A 418 30.27 8.21 25.39
N GLU A 419 31.38 7.65 25.89
CA GLU A 419 32.71 8.27 25.84
C GLU A 419 33.26 8.52 24.42
N LYS A 420 32.75 7.82 23.39
CA LYS A 420 33.15 8.04 21.99
C LYS A 420 32.14 8.92 21.26
N ASP A 421 31.09 8.30 20.72
CA ASP A 421 29.99 8.94 20.00
C ASP A 421 28.67 8.35 20.54
N PRO A 422 27.93 9.09 21.37
CA PRO A 422 26.68 8.63 21.96
C PRO A 422 25.63 8.26 20.91
N THR A 423 25.60 8.98 19.78
CA THR A 423 24.61 8.75 18.71
C THR A 423 24.87 7.41 18.05
N TYR A 424 26.13 7.12 17.74
CA TYR A 424 26.53 5.84 17.18
C TYR A 424 26.20 4.68 18.14
N GLY A 425 26.57 4.81 19.41
CA GLY A 425 26.35 3.77 20.42
C GLY A 425 24.86 3.44 20.63
N ILE A 426 24.01 4.46 20.66
CA ILE A 426 22.54 4.30 20.71
C ILE A 426 22.04 3.55 19.47
N ARG A 427 22.41 3.99 18.27
CA ARG A 427 21.94 3.35 17.01
C ARG A 427 22.43 1.91 16.89
N ARG A 428 23.65 1.64 17.35
CA ARG A 428 24.23 0.30 17.45
C ARG A 428 23.44 -0.61 18.39
N HIS A 429 23.09 -0.13 19.57
CA HIS A 429 22.22 -0.87 20.49
C HIS A 429 20.88 -1.19 19.84
N ILE A 430 20.25 -0.19 19.23
CA ILE A 430 18.94 -0.33 18.57
C ILE A 430 18.98 -1.41 17.48
N ALA A 431 19.93 -1.31 16.55
CA ALA A 431 20.08 -2.29 15.47
C ALA A 431 20.38 -3.71 15.98
N ALA A 432 21.08 -3.85 17.11
CA ALA A 432 21.53 -5.13 17.64
C ALA A 432 20.54 -5.80 18.60
N LYS A 433 19.55 -5.08 19.13
CA LYS A 433 18.66 -5.58 20.19
C LYS A 433 17.17 -5.35 19.93
N ASN A 434 16.82 -4.26 19.23
CA ASN A 434 15.43 -3.84 19.13
C ASN A 434 14.80 -4.18 17.77
N LEU A 435 15.57 -4.30 16.68
CA LEU A 435 15.03 -4.40 15.32
C LEU A 435 15.13 -5.82 14.75
N TYR A 436 14.02 -6.31 14.19
CA TYR A 436 13.89 -7.64 13.60
C TYR A 436 13.17 -7.55 12.24
N GLY A 437 13.60 -8.32 11.25
CA GLY A 437 13.11 -8.25 9.89
C GLY A 437 13.06 -9.60 9.20
N VAL A 438 12.02 -9.84 8.40
CA VAL A 438 11.88 -11.05 7.58
C VAL A 438 11.44 -10.67 6.18
N ASP A 439 12.10 -11.23 5.16
CA ASP A 439 11.64 -11.16 3.77
C ASP A 439 11.84 -12.49 3.03
N ILE A 440 10.95 -12.82 2.10
CA ILE A 440 11.08 -14.04 1.29
C ILE A 440 12.29 -14.01 0.35
N LEU A 441 12.79 -12.82 0.00
CA LEU A 441 13.95 -12.62 -0.87
C LEU A 441 15.23 -12.46 -0.02
N PRO A 442 16.26 -13.32 -0.23
CA PRO A 442 17.55 -13.14 0.42
C PRO A 442 18.20 -11.78 0.11
N GLU A 443 18.06 -11.27 -1.12
CA GLU A 443 18.59 -9.97 -1.51
C GLU A 443 18.00 -8.82 -0.69
N ALA A 444 16.72 -8.90 -0.35
CA ALA A 444 16.02 -7.90 0.46
C ALA A 444 16.57 -7.86 1.90
N ALA A 445 16.87 -9.03 2.48
CA ALA A 445 17.50 -9.14 3.79
C ALA A 445 18.93 -8.54 3.79
N GLU A 446 19.74 -8.78 2.76
CA GLU A 446 21.09 -8.19 2.65
C GLU A 446 21.05 -6.66 2.52
N ILE A 447 20.15 -6.15 1.69
CA ILE A 447 19.89 -4.72 1.53
C ILE A 447 19.47 -4.09 2.86
N THR A 448 18.55 -4.74 3.60
CA THR A 448 18.09 -4.26 4.91
C THR A 448 19.25 -4.14 5.89
N LYS A 449 20.14 -5.15 5.95
CA LYS A 449 21.35 -5.10 6.78
C LYS A 449 22.25 -3.94 6.38
N LEU A 450 22.52 -3.73 5.08
CA LEU A 450 23.29 -2.60 4.59
C LEU A 450 22.69 -1.27 5.04
N ARG A 451 21.38 -1.06 4.87
CA ARG A 451 20.74 0.21 5.20
C ARG A 451 20.79 0.51 6.69
N LEU A 452 20.62 -0.50 7.55
CA LEU A 452 20.81 -0.34 9.00
C LEU A 452 22.26 0.02 9.33
N PHE A 453 23.25 -0.60 8.69
CA PHE A 453 24.65 -0.24 8.87
C PHE A 453 24.97 1.19 8.43
N LEU A 454 24.43 1.63 7.29
CA LEU A 454 24.58 3.00 6.79
C LEU A 454 23.92 4.02 7.73
N ALA A 455 22.72 3.73 8.21
CA ALA A 455 22.01 4.59 9.16
C ALA A 455 22.78 4.73 10.49
N MET A 456 23.52 3.70 10.92
CA MET A 456 24.39 3.82 12.10
C MET A 456 25.57 4.78 11.87
N VAL A 457 26.19 4.77 10.68
CA VAL A 457 27.40 5.56 10.39
C VAL A 457 27.12 6.97 9.86
N GLU A 458 25.87 7.31 9.55
CA GLU A 458 25.47 8.59 8.95
C GLU A 458 25.96 9.82 9.73
N GLY A 459 25.85 9.77 11.07
CA GLY A 459 26.17 10.87 11.97
C GLY A 459 27.62 10.96 12.44
N ILE A 460 28.50 10.05 12.01
CA ILE A 460 29.89 10.01 12.48
C ILE A 460 30.72 11.08 11.76
N GLY A 461 31.57 11.79 12.51
CA GLY A 461 32.58 12.71 11.98
C GLY A 461 33.76 12.01 11.28
N ASN A 462 34.76 12.78 10.85
CA ASN A 462 35.87 12.28 10.03
C ASN A 462 36.96 11.50 10.81
N ALA A 463 36.72 11.14 12.08
CA ALA A 463 37.72 10.51 12.94
C ALA A 463 37.49 8.99 13.01
N SER A 464 38.51 8.20 12.66
CA SER A 464 38.43 6.72 12.72
C SER A 464 38.24 6.18 14.15
N GLU A 465 38.71 6.92 15.16
CA GLU A 465 38.65 6.52 16.57
C GLU A 465 37.24 6.53 17.17
N THR A 466 36.29 7.24 16.54
CA THR A 466 34.89 7.33 16.99
C THR A 466 34.04 6.16 16.50
N LEU A 467 34.50 5.41 15.49
CA LEU A 467 33.75 4.30 14.91
C LEU A 467 33.94 3.03 15.75
N GLU A 468 32.87 2.57 16.39
CA GLU A 468 32.90 1.27 17.05
C GLU A 468 32.64 0.11 16.06
N PRO A 469 33.00 -1.12 16.44
CA PRO A 469 32.59 -2.34 15.77
C PRO A 469 31.11 -2.44 15.39
N LEU A 470 30.82 -2.91 14.17
CA LEU A 470 29.45 -3.22 13.77
C LEU A 470 28.93 -4.44 14.55
N PRO A 471 27.62 -4.48 14.88
CA PRO A 471 27.00 -5.64 15.49
C PRO A 471 26.75 -6.75 14.46
N ASN A 472 26.66 -8.00 14.92
CA ASN A 472 26.27 -9.12 14.06
C ASN A 472 24.75 -9.34 14.12
N ILE A 473 24.06 -9.03 13.02
CA ILE A 473 22.58 -8.98 12.97
C ILE A 473 21.94 -10.05 12.07
N ASP A 474 22.70 -11.06 11.62
CA ASP A 474 22.21 -12.12 10.71
C ASP A 474 21.03 -12.93 11.25
N PHE A 475 20.86 -12.99 12.58
CA PHE A 475 19.76 -13.69 13.24
C PHE A 475 18.58 -12.76 13.60
N HIS A 476 18.71 -11.46 13.36
CA HIS A 476 17.65 -10.47 13.51
C HIS A 476 16.99 -10.16 12.17
N ILE A 477 17.77 -10.11 11.09
CA ILE A 477 17.29 -9.93 9.72
C ILE A 477 17.45 -11.24 8.95
N ARG A 478 16.34 -11.92 8.67
CA ARG A 478 16.31 -13.29 8.12
C ARG A 478 15.57 -13.34 6.78
N SER A 479 15.86 -14.37 5.99
CA SER A 479 15.06 -14.68 4.79
C SER A 479 14.14 -15.88 5.01
N GLY A 480 12.89 -15.76 4.56
CA GLY A 480 11.89 -16.84 4.61
C GLY A 480 10.47 -16.36 4.33
N ASN A 481 9.55 -17.29 4.06
CA ASN A 481 8.16 -16.95 3.83
C ASN A 481 7.40 -16.80 5.15
N SER A 482 7.30 -15.55 5.63
CA SER A 482 6.63 -15.17 6.87
C SER A 482 5.14 -15.58 6.98
N LEU A 483 4.48 -15.88 5.85
CA LEU A 483 3.10 -16.35 5.84
C LEU A 483 2.96 -17.87 6.01
N THR A 484 4.04 -18.62 5.91
CA THR A 484 4.02 -20.09 6.03
C THR A 484 4.96 -20.55 7.12
N GLY A 485 4.65 -21.68 7.77
CA GLY A 485 5.38 -22.14 8.94
C GLY A 485 4.55 -21.99 10.21
N PHE A 486 5.18 -22.31 11.33
CA PHE A 486 4.54 -22.29 12.64
C PHE A 486 4.80 -20.95 13.31
N LEU A 487 3.72 -20.24 13.66
CA LEU A 487 3.81 -19.06 14.51
C LEU A 487 4.18 -19.44 15.94
N PHE A 488 3.42 -20.39 16.49
CA PHE A 488 3.68 -21.04 17.77
C PHE A 488 4.03 -22.50 17.50
N LEU A 489 4.96 -23.07 18.27
CA LEU A 489 5.37 -24.45 18.05
C LEU A 489 4.23 -25.39 18.51
N PRO A 490 3.94 -26.46 17.74
CA PRO A 490 2.89 -27.42 18.12
C PRO A 490 3.13 -28.01 19.51
N GLU A 491 2.08 -28.21 20.34
CA GLU A 491 2.27 -28.78 21.69
C GLU A 491 2.98 -30.15 21.68
N ASP A 492 2.74 -30.94 20.64
CA ASP A 492 3.34 -32.25 20.47
C ASP A 492 4.78 -32.20 19.94
N PHE A 493 5.22 -31.04 19.42
CA PHE A 493 6.64 -30.76 19.18
C PHE A 493 7.45 -31.00 20.46
N PHE A 494 6.88 -30.62 21.61
CA PHE A 494 7.46 -30.92 22.91
C PHE A 494 7.00 -32.26 23.49
N LYS A 495 5.78 -32.77 23.25
CA LYS A 495 5.37 -34.07 23.85
C LYS A 495 6.08 -35.30 23.28
N ALA A 496 6.56 -35.23 22.03
CA ALA A 496 7.45 -36.24 21.46
C ALA A 496 8.75 -36.46 22.28
N LEU A 497 9.09 -35.54 23.21
CA LEU A 497 10.21 -35.61 24.16
C LEU A 497 10.02 -36.63 25.31
N SER A 498 8.78 -37.06 25.61
CA SER A 498 8.51 -37.82 26.86
C SER A 498 8.37 -39.34 26.68
N ALA A 499 7.96 -39.81 25.50
CA ALA A 499 7.62 -41.21 25.27
C ALA A 499 8.85 -42.13 25.01
N THR A 500 9.99 -41.57 24.57
CA THR A 500 11.22 -42.32 24.29
C THR A 500 11.99 -42.72 25.55
N ARG A 501 11.72 -42.13 26.71
CA ARG A 501 12.31 -42.55 28.00
C ARG A 501 11.63 -43.77 28.64
N ALA A 502 10.46 -44.18 28.15
CA ALA A 502 9.65 -45.20 28.80
C ALA A 502 9.24 -46.35 27.88
N LYS A 503 10.20 -47.00 27.20
CA LYS A 503 10.14 -48.44 26.84
C LYS A 503 11.43 -48.88 26.17
N GLY A 504 12.31 -49.50 26.95
CA GLY A 504 13.35 -50.36 26.39
C GLY A 504 12.71 -51.60 25.78
N LYS A 505 12.79 -51.75 24.45
CA LYS A 505 12.91 -53.03 23.73
C LYS A 505 13.25 -52.79 22.26
N LYS A 506 14.33 -53.42 21.79
CA LYS A 506 14.80 -53.46 20.39
C LYS A 506 13.76 -54.09 19.46
N ASN A 507 13.63 -53.60 18.21
CA ASN A 507 13.92 -54.36 16.97
C ASN A 507 13.50 -53.62 15.66
N SER A 508 14.25 -53.94 14.60
CA SER A 508 14.07 -53.66 13.15
C SER A 508 14.60 -52.33 12.60
N ALA A 509 15.20 -52.43 11.41
CA ALA A 509 16.11 -51.46 10.80
C ALA A 509 15.41 -50.43 9.89
N GLU A 510 14.11 -50.17 10.06
CA GLU A 510 13.35 -49.23 9.22
C GLU A 510 12.64 -48.10 9.98
N GLU A 511 12.87 -47.96 11.29
CA GLU A 511 12.40 -46.81 12.07
C GLU A 511 13.58 -46.12 12.78
N ARG A 512 14.32 -45.28 12.03
CA ARG A 512 15.04 -44.16 12.67
C ARG A 512 14.02 -43.07 13.01
N ILE A 513 13.18 -43.34 14.01
CA ILE A 513 12.44 -42.29 14.71
C ILE A 513 13.51 -41.40 15.32
N LEU A 514 13.60 -40.16 14.83
CA LEU A 514 14.47 -39.12 15.35
C LEU A 514 14.38 -39.08 16.88
N ASP A 515 15.50 -38.97 17.57
CA ASP A 515 15.50 -38.77 19.01
C ASP A 515 14.98 -37.35 19.30
N PHE A 516 13.70 -37.24 19.63
CA PHE A 516 13.00 -35.99 19.90
C PHE A 516 13.37 -35.37 21.26
N GLY A 517 14.24 -36.02 22.06
CA GLY A 517 14.69 -35.70 23.42
C GLY A 517 15.33 -34.32 23.69
N ASP A 518 15.71 -33.55 22.66
CA ASP A 518 16.66 -32.43 22.75
C ASP A 518 16.20 -31.09 22.12
N ALA A 519 14.94 -30.96 21.65
CA ALA A 519 14.51 -29.77 20.89
C ALA A 519 14.46 -28.46 21.71
N GLU A 520 13.88 -28.48 22.91
CA GLU A 520 13.81 -27.31 23.81
C GLU A 520 15.21 -26.90 24.30
N SER A 521 16.03 -27.88 24.67
CA SER A 521 17.44 -27.70 25.05
C SER A 521 18.25 -27.08 23.92
N LYS A 522 18.10 -27.57 22.68
CA LYS A 522 18.72 -27.00 21.48
C LYS A 522 18.27 -25.58 21.21
N MET A 523 16.99 -25.26 21.37
CA MET A 523 16.48 -23.91 21.17
C MET A 523 17.02 -22.93 22.22
N LEU A 524 17.04 -23.32 23.50
CA LEU A 524 17.67 -22.51 24.55
C LEU A 524 19.18 -22.35 24.32
N LYS A 525 19.85 -23.39 23.81
CA LYS A 525 21.26 -23.30 23.39
C LYS A 525 21.42 -22.31 22.24
N LYS A 526 20.57 -22.40 21.21
CA LYS A 526 20.53 -21.46 20.07
C LYS A 526 20.39 -20.03 20.57
N ASP A 527 19.41 -19.73 21.42
CA ASP A 527 19.16 -18.38 21.94
C ASP A 527 20.38 -17.78 22.66
N LYS A 528 21.06 -18.61 23.47
CA LYS A 528 22.31 -18.23 24.13
C LYS A 528 23.43 -17.95 23.12
N LEU A 529 23.57 -18.81 22.12
CA LEU A 529 24.60 -18.64 21.08
C LEU A 529 24.33 -17.40 20.22
N VAL A 530 23.08 -17.11 19.85
CA VAL A 530 22.70 -15.90 19.12
C VAL A 530 23.05 -14.65 19.93
N THR A 531 22.75 -14.65 21.23
CA THR A 531 23.12 -13.55 22.13
C THR A 531 24.62 -13.32 22.19
N LEU A 532 25.42 -14.40 22.26
CA LEU A 532 26.88 -14.32 22.21
C LEU A 532 27.38 -13.82 20.86
N TYR A 533 26.81 -14.32 19.76
CA TYR A 533 27.18 -13.98 18.39
C TYR A 533 27.00 -12.50 18.09
N THR A 534 25.87 -11.90 18.49
CA THR A 534 25.54 -10.50 18.18
C THR A 534 26.63 -9.51 18.58
N ASN A 535 27.31 -9.77 19.69
CA ASN A 535 28.32 -8.89 20.26
C ASN A 535 29.75 -9.46 20.18
N GLU A 536 29.95 -10.60 19.52
CA GLU A 536 31.26 -11.26 19.48
C GLU A 536 32.28 -10.45 18.66
N PRO A 537 33.39 -9.99 19.27
CA PRO A 537 34.41 -9.18 18.59
C PRO A 537 35.45 -10.01 17.79
N SER A 538 35.54 -11.33 17.95
CA SER A 538 36.47 -12.14 17.14
C SER A 538 35.77 -12.65 15.89
N PRO A 539 36.30 -12.39 14.67
CA PRO A 539 35.69 -12.91 13.44
C PRO A 539 35.75 -14.44 13.38
N GLU A 540 36.81 -15.08 13.88
CA GLU A 540 36.92 -16.54 13.94
C GLU A 540 35.84 -17.13 14.85
N LYS A 541 35.67 -16.55 16.03
CA LYS A 541 34.66 -17.00 17.00
C LYS A 541 33.25 -16.68 16.53
N ALA A 542 33.02 -15.53 15.89
CA ALA A 542 31.74 -15.19 15.28
C ALA A 542 31.37 -16.20 14.17
N LEU A 543 32.30 -16.55 13.29
CA LEU A 543 32.10 -17.59 12.26
C LEU A 543 31.81 -18.96 12.88
N GLN A 544 32.53 -19.32 13.95
CA GLN A 544 32.26 -20.56 14.69
C GLN A 544 30.86 -20.57 15.30
N LEU A 545 30.49 -19.53 16.05
CA LEU A 545 29.16 -19.40 16.66
C LEU A 545 28.06 -19.45 15.61
N ARG A 546 28.24 -18.73 14.49
CA ARG A 546 27.28 -18.73 13.36
C ARG A 546 27.09 -20.12 12.78
N LYS A 547 28.17 -20.90 12.64
CA LYS A 547 28.12 -22.28 12.17
C LYS A 547 27.37 -23.18 13.17
N GLU A 548 27.68 -23.09 14.45
CA GLU A 548 26.99 -23.86 15.51
C GLU A 548 25.49 -23.53 15.58
N ILE A 549 25.12 -22.24 15.47
CA ILE A 549 23.72 -21.81 15.43
C ILE A 549 23.01 -22.41 14.21
N ARG A 550 23.64 -22.37 13.03
CA ARG A 550 23.05 -22.91 11.80
C ARG A 550 22.88 -24.42 11.81
N GLU A 551 23.80 -25.15 12.42
CA GLU A 551 23.67 -26.60 12.60
C GLU A 551 22.41 -26.90 13.44
N ILE A 552 22.20 -26.15 14.52
CA ILE A 552 20.98 -26.26 15.34
C ILE A 552 19.73 -25.84 14.55
N ASP A 553 19.76 -24.71 13.84
CA ASP A 553 18.65 -24.23 13.00
C ASP A 553 18.24 -25.29 11.98
N LEU A 554 19.20 -25.87 11.26
CA LEU A 554 18.93 -26.87 10.23
C LEU A 554 18.26 -28.12 10.83
N GLU A 555 18.73 -28.59 11.98
CA GLU A 555 18.12 -29.71 12.68
C GLU A 555 16.67 -29.40 13.10
N LEU A 556 16.42 -28.24 13.73
CA LEU A 556 15.09 -27.83 14.17
C LEU A 556 14.15 -27.59 12.98
N GLN A 557 14.62 -26.91 11.93
CA GLN A 557 13.86 -26.67 10.70
C GLN A 557 13.46 -27.98 10.02
N ASN A 558 14.36 -28.97 9.93
CA ASN A 558 14.03 -30.26 9.34
C ASN A 558 12.87 -30.95 10.09
N VAL A 559 12.87 -30.91 11.43
CA VAL A 559 11.79 -31.47 12.24
C VAL A 559 10.48 -30.71 12.01
N LEU A 560 10.52 -29.39 12.06
CA LEU A 560 9.34 -28.55 11.87
C LEU A 560 8.77 -28.66 10.45
N ASN A 561 9.63 -28.77 9.43
CA ASN A 561 9.24 -29.00 8.05
C ASN A 561 8.52 -30.33 7.89
N GLN A 562 9.05 -31.43 8.44
CA GLN A 562 8.38 -32.74 8.42
C GLN A 562 7.01 -32.67 9.11
N ARG A 563 6.91 -31.99 10.26
CA ARG A 563 5.64 -31.80 10.96
C ARG A 563 4.65 -30.97 10.14
N LEU A 564 5.13 -29.92 9.49
CA LEU A 564 4.32 -29.08 8.62
C LEU A 564 3.81 -29.85 7.40
N GLU A 565 4.64 -30.70 6.77
CA GLU A 565 4.20 -31.59 5.68
C GLU A 565 3.13 -32.59 6.13
N GLN A 566 3.27 -33.13 7.35
CA GLN A 566 2.24 -33.98 7.94
C GLN A 566 0.92 -33.21 8.13
N LYS A 567 0.99 -31.98 8.67
CA LYS A 567 -0.17 -31.10 8.82
C LYS A 567 -0.83 -30.74 7.49
N MET A 568 -0.05 -30.46 6.45
CA MET A 568 -0.57 -30.25 5.09
C MET A 568 -1.35 -31.46 4.57
N SER A 569 -0.89 -32.67 4.88
CA SER A 569 -1.61 -33.89 4.54
C SER A 569 -2.90 -34.04 5.35
N GLU A 570 -2.88 -33.76 6.66
CA GLU A 570 -4.07 -33.73 7.53
C GLU A 570 -5.12 -32.72 7.02
N TRP A 571 -4.67 -31.53 6.62
CA TRP A 571 -5.47 -30.46 6.02
C TRP A 571 -5.87 -30.71 4.56
N LYS A 572 -5.50 -31.86 3.99
CA LYS A 572 -5.82 -32.26 2.61
C LYS A 572 -5.41 -31.21 1.57
N VAL A 573 -4.26 -30.55 1.76
CA VAL A 573 -3.72 -29.57 0.83
C VAL A 573 -3.45 -30.23 -0.54
N ARG A 574 -4.17 -29.79 -1.56
CA ARG A 574 -4.12 -30.31 -2.93
C ARG A 574 -4.33 -29.19 -3.95
N PRO A 575 -3.78 -29.29 -5.16
CA PRO A 575 -3.95 -28.27 -6.18
C PRO A 575 -5.38 -28.23 -6.72
N LYS A 576 -5.80 -27.06 -7.22
CA LYS A 576 -7.04 -26.96 -7.99
C LYS A 576 -6.88 -27.69 -9.33
N LYS A 577 -7.92 -28.41 -9.75
CA LYS A 577 -7.90 -29.20 -11.00
C LYS A 577 -8.01 -28.34 -12.26
N LYS A 578 -8.72 -27.22 -12.18
CA LYS A 578 -8.90 -26.29 -13.30
C LYS A 578 -7.64 -25.43 -13.46
N ILE A 579 -6.99 -25.52 -14.61
CA ILE A 579 -5.80 -24.75 -14.97
C ILE A 579 -6.10 -23.94 -16.24
N ASP A 580 -5.68 -22.68 -16.28
CA ASP A 580 -5.85 -21.87 -17.49
C ASP A 580 -5.04 -22.44 -18.66
N PHE A 581 -5.61 -22.33 -19.87
CA PHE A 581 -5.04 -22.85 -21.13
C PHE A 581 -4.94 -24.38 -21.25
N ILE A 582 -5.36 -25.15 -20.25
CA ILE A 582 -5.32 -26.62 -20.27
C ILE A 582 -6.73 -27.17 -19.96
N ASP A 583 -7.23 -28.06 -20.81
CA ASP A 583 -8.44 -28.85 -20.52
C ASP A 583 -8.00 -30.15 -19.86
N GLU A 584 -8.02 -30.19 -18.53
CA GLU A 584 -7.51 -31.32 -17.73
C GLU A 584 -8.32 -32.62 -17.94
N LYS A 585 -9.53 -32.51 -18.49
CA LYS A 585 -10.34 -33.69 -18.84
C LYS A 585 -9.81 -34.37 -20.10
N LYS A 586 -9.15 -33.62 -20.99
CA LYS A 586 -8.57 -34.11 -22.24
C LYS A 586 -7.07 -34.34 -22.14
N ASP A 587 -6.40 -33.59 -21.28
CA ASP A 587 -4.95 -33.69 -21.07
C ASP A 587 -4.62 -34.69 -19.95
N LEU A 588 -4.36 -35.95 -20.34
CA LEU A 588 -3.99 -37.03 -19.42
C LEU A 588 -2.72 -36.71 -18.62
N LYS A 589 -1.78 -35.98 -19.20
CA LYS A 589 -0.51 -35.62 -18.58
C LYS A 589 -0.73 -34.58 -17.48
N ALA A 590 -1.52 -33.55 -17.75
CA ALA A 590 -1.91 -32.57 -16.74
C ALA A 590 -2.66 -33.23 -15.58
N LYS A 591 -3.58 -34.14 -15.88
CA LYS A 591 -4.30 -34.93 -14.86
C LYS A 591 -3.35 -35.77 -14.00
N GLU A 592 -2.36 -36.43 -14.60
CA GLU A 592 -1.36 -37.23 -13.88
C GLU A 592 -0.49 -36.36 -12.97
N ILE A 593 0.02 -35.23 -13.48
CA ILE A 593 0.84 -34.29 -12.71
C ILE A 593 0.04 -33.75 -11.51
N LEU A 594 -1.18 -33.24 -11.75
CA LEU A 594 -2.04 -32.69 -10.71
C LEU A 594 -2.40 -33.70 -9.62
N ASN A 595 -2.69 -34.96 -9.98
CA ASN A 595 -3.07 -35.98 -9.00
C ASN A 595 -1.89 -36.44 -8.14
N ARG A 596 -0.66 -36.38 -8.67
CA ARG A 596 0.56 -36.76 -7.94
C ARG A 596 1.26 -35.60 -7.26
N PHE A 597 0.85 -34.36 -7.56
CA PHE A 597 1.47 -33.17 -6.99
C PHE A 597 1.23 -33.12 -5.48
N VAL A 598 2.31 -32.98 -4.73
CA VAL A 598 2.32 -32.77 -3.29
C VAL A 598 3.13 -31.51 -3.06
N LEU A 599 2.52 -30.53 -2.39
CA LEU A 599 3.23 -29.31 -1.99
C LEU A 599 4.29 -29.68 -0.96
N LYS A 600 5.51 -29.21 -1.21
CA LYS A 600 6.69 -29.52 -0.40
C LYS A 600 7.22 -28.28 0.31
N THR A 601 7.86 -28.47 1.47
CA THR A 601 8.36 -27.33 2.26
C THR A 601 9.43 -26.52 1.53
N GLU A 602 10.23 -27.15 0.67
CA GLU A 602 11.23 -26.47 -0.16
C GLU A 602 10.59 -25.48 -1.17
N GLU A 603 9.34 -25.74 -1.58
CA GLU A 603 8.63 -24.89 -2.55
C GLU A 603 8.00 -23.64 -1.92
N ILE A 604 7.67 -23.70 -0.63
CA ILE A 604 7.03 -22.58 0.10
C ILE A 604 7.98 -21.85 1.04
N LYS A 605 9.14 -22.44 1.35
CA LYS A 605 10.21 -21.88 2.21
C LYS A 605 9.68 -21.35 3.55
N PRO A 606 9.08 -22.22 4.40
CA PRO A 606 8.38 -21.78 5.60
C PRO A 606 9.33 -21.07 6.58
N PHE A 607 8.84 -19.99 7.17
CA PHE A 607 9.52 -19.29 8.25
C PHE A 607 8.84 -19.63 9.58
N HIS A 608 9.50 -20.43 10.41
CA HIS A 608 8.97 -20.88 11.69
C HIS A 608 9.23 -19.84 12.78
N HIS A 609 8.43 -18.77 12.81
CA HIS A 609 8.57 -17.65 13.77
C HIS A 609 8.84 -18.09 15.21
N GLY A 610 8.09 -19.07 15.74
CA GLY A 610 8.27 -19.55 17.11
C GLY A 610 9.60 -20.25 17.41
N MET A 611 10.36 -20.64 16.37
CA MET A 611 11.73 -21.18 16.48
C MET A 611 12.77 -20.12 16.13
N GLU A 612 12.47 -19.24 15.18
CA GLU A 612 13.41 -18.21 14.72
C GLU A 612 13.57 -17.08 15.73
N PHE A 613 12.47 -16.71 16.40
CA PHE A 613 12.41 -15.66 17.41
C PHE A 613 11.98 -16.21 18.77
N SER A 614 12.50 -17.38 19.17
CA SER A 614 12.15 -18.08 20.42
C SER A 614 12.40 -17.28 21.70
N THR A 615 13.28 -16.27 21.66
CA THR A 615 13.50 -15.35 22.79
C THR A 615 12.39 -14.31 22.95
N ILE A 616 11.59 -14.08 21.90
CA ILE A 616 10.52 -13.07 21.84
C ILE A 616 9.16 -13.75 21.87
N LEU A 617 9.00 -14.79 21.05
CA LEU A 617 7.80 -15.61 20.94
C LEU A 617 7.95 -16.82 21.86
N HIS A 618 7.10 -16.93 22.89
CA HIS A 618 7.19 -18.11 23.75
C HIS A 618 6.80 -19.35 22.94
N PRO A 619 7.62 -20.41 22.96
CA PRO A 619 7.42 -21.57 22.09
C PRO A 619 6.08 -22.29 22.28
N SER A 620 5.52 -22.21 23.50
CA SER A 620 4.43 -23.08 23.97
C SER A 620 3.20 -22.33 24.51
N ASN A 621 3.21 -20.99 24.53
CA ASN A 621 2.13 -20.21 25.15
C ASN A 621 1.67 -19.06 24.22
N PRO A 622 0.47 -19.14 23.64
CA PRO A 622 -0.07 -18.08 22.79
C PRO A 622 -0.38 -16.77 23.54
N ASN A 623 -0.36 -16.77 24.89
CA ASN A 623 -0.70 -15.61 25.71
C ASN A 623 0.51 -14.78 26.20
N LEU A 624 1.77 -15.17 25.95
CA LEU A 624 3.00 -14.43 26.36
C LEU A 624 4.23 -14.95 25.61
N PRO A 625 5.29 -14.15 25.30
CA PRO A 625 5.27 -12.82 24.70
C PRO A 625 5.31 -12.89 23.16
N GLY A 626 5.24 -11.73 22.54
CA GLY A 626 5.46 -11.44 21.13
C GLY A 626 6.08 -10.05 21.02
N PHE A 627 6.18 -9.50 19.81
CA PHE A 627 6.79 -8.20 19.57
C PHE A 627 6.02 -7.07 20.25
N ASP A 628 6.75 -6.05 20.72
CA ASP A 628 6.17 -4.79 21.21
C ASP A 628 5.51 -4.02 20.08
N ILE A 629 6.17 -3.96 18.93
CA ILE A 629 5.72 -3.20 17.78
C ILE A 629 5.90 -4.04 16.51
N VAL A 630 4.92 -3.98 15.62
CA VAL A 630 5.02 -4.51 14.27
C VAL A 630 4.77 -3.37 13.28
N LEU A 631 5.71 -3.13 12.38
CA LEU A 631 5.64 -2.09 11.34
C LEU A 631 5.81 -2.76 9.97
N MET A 632 4.91 -2.50 9.01
CA MET A 632 5.07 -3.08 7.66
C MET A 632 4.29 -2.36 6.56
N ASN A 633 4.78 -2.50 5.32
CA ASN A 633 3.97 -2.40 4.11
C ASN A 633 4.04 -3.76 3.37
N PRO A 634 3.05 -4.65 3.57
CA PRO A 634 3.07 -5.98 2.97
C PRO A 634 2.67 -5.92 1.48
N PRO A 635 2.90 -6.99 0.70
CA PRO A 635 2.42 -7.07 -0.66
C PRO A 635 0.88 -6.98 -0.77
N TRP A 636 0.38 -6.21 -1.74
CA TRP A 636 -1.06 -5.96 -1.92
C TRP A 636 -1.77 -6.96 -2.84
N GLU A 637 -1.06 -7.97 -3.32
CA GLU A 637 -1.55 -8.84 -4.38
C GLU A 637 -2.52 -9.94 -3.93
N VAL A 638 -3.23 -10.47 -4.93
CA VAL A 638 -3.99 -11.71 -4.81
C VAL A 638 -3.09 -12.89 -5.15
N TRP A 639 -2.98 -13.84 -4.23
CA TRP A 639 -2.22 -15.08 -4.43
C TRP A 639 -2.96 -16.04 -5.37
N LYS A 640 -2.63 -15.98 -6.67
CA LYS A 640 -3.15 -16.86 -7.72
C LYS A 640 -2.18 -16.99 -8.89
N PRO A 641 -2.28 -18.05 -9.70
CA PRO A 641 -1.48 -18.15 -10.92
C PRO A 641 -1.68 -16.94 -11.84
N ASN A 642 -0.58 -16.33 -12.26
CA ASN A 642 -0.58 -15.23 -13.21
C ASN A 642 -0.07 -15.71 -14.57
N SER A 643 -0.99 -15.96 -15.49
CA SER A 643 -0.61 -16.40 -16.83
C SER A 643 0.13 -15.34 -17.64
N GLN A 644 -0.13 -14.06 -17.37
CA GLN A 644 0.55 -12.99 -18.11
C GLN A 644 2.04 -12.98 -17.77
N GLU A 645 2.37 -12.99 -16.48
CA GLU A 645 3.74 -13.06 -15.99
C GLU A 645 4.46 -14.30 -16.52
N PHE A 646 3.85 -15.49 -16.39
CA PHE A 646 4.50 -16.74 -16.79
C PHE A 646 4.78 -16.82 -18.30
N PHE A 647 3.82 -16.43 -19.15
CA PHE A 647 3.98 -16.60 -20.60
C PHE A 647 4.75 -15.48 -21.28
N GLU A 648 4.88 -14.31 -20.67
CA GLU A 648 5.63 -13.19 -21.26
C GLU A 648 7.14 -13.49 -21.38
N GLU A 649 7.68 -14.35 -20.52
CA GLU A 649 9.05 -14.87 -20.65
C GLU A 649 9.26 -15.75 -21.89
N HIS A 650 8.19 -16.23 -22.51
CA HIS A 650 8.23 -17.19 -23.61
C HIS A 650 7.58 -16.68 -24.89
N ILE A 651 6.65 -15.74 -24.77
CA ILE A 651 5.88 -15.13 -25.85
C ILE A 651 6.02 -13.61 -25.69
N PRO A 652 6.85 -12.95 -26.52
CA PRO A 652 6.96 -11.50 -26.50
C PRO A 652 5.59 -10.83 -26.66
N GLN A 653 5.34 -9.75 -25.90
CA GLN A 653 4.09 -8.98 -25.96
C GLN A 653 2.84 -9.83 -25.63
N PHE A 654 2.97 -10.89 -24.82
CA PHE A 654 1.84 -11.74 -24.44
C PHE A 654 0.66 -10.96 -23.83
N ARG A 655 0.94 -9.86 -23.11
CA ARG A 655 -0.07 -8.97 -22.51
C ARG A 655 -0.96 -8.26 -23.54
N GLU A 656 -0.47 -8.07 -24.76
CA GLU A 656 -1.18 -7.36 -25.83
C GLU A 656 -2.11 -8.29 -26.62
N LEU A 657 -1.94 -9.61 -26.48
CA LEU A 657 -2.72 -10.61 -27.20
C LEU A 657 -4.16 -10.70 -26.68
N ASP A 658 -5.11 -10.88 -27.60
CA ASP A 658 -6.47 -11.25 -27.20
C ASP A 658 -6.53 -12.69 -26.66
N LYS A 659 -7.62 -13.05 -25.99
CA LYS A 659 -7.76 -14.36 -25.32
C LYS A 659 -7.65 -15.56 -26.28
N ASN A 660 -8.13 -15.44 -27.52
CA ASN A 660 -8.07 -16.50 -28.51
C ASN A 660 -6.68 -16.59 -29.14
N GLU A 661 -6.04 -15.46 -29.42
CA GLU A 661 -4.65 -15.38 -29.87
C GLU A 661 -3.69 -15.93 -28.82
N ALA A 662 -3.88 -15.55 -27.55
CA ALA A 662 -3.13 -16.10 -26.42
C ALA A 662 -3.31 -17.62 -26.31
N ARG A 663 -4.54 -18.13 -26.40
CA ARG A 663 -4.81 -19.58 -26.40
C ARG A 663 -4.11 -20.31 -27.54
N LYS A 664 -4.17 -19.79 -28.76
CA LYS A 664 -3.48 -20.38 -29.93
C LYS A 664 -1.96 -20.35 -29.74
N SER A 665 -1.43 -19.23 -29.29
CA SER A 665 0.01 -19.04 -29.08
C SER A 665 0.55 -19.96 -27.99
N VAL A 666 -0.15 -20.08 -26.86
CA VAL A 666 0.18 -21.01 -25.77
C VAL A 666 0.04 -22.46 -26.22
N SER A 667 -1.02 -22.81 -26.96
CA SER A 667 -1.17 -24.15 -27.52
C SER A 667 -0.02 -24.52 -28.46
N ASN A 668 0.40 -23.60 -29.33
CA ASN A 668 1.53 -23.79 -30.22
C ASN A 668 2.85 -23.90 -29.43
N LEU A 669 3.00 -23.10 -28.37
CA LEU A 669 4.16 -23.15 -27.48
C LEU A 669 4.27 -24.51 -26.78
N PHE A 670 3.17 -25.03 -26.24
CA PHE A 670 3.11 -26.34 -25.60
C PHE A 670 3.44 -27.48 -26.56
N GLN A 671 2.95 -27.42 -27.80
CA GLN A 671 3.28 -28.41 -28.83
C GLN A 671 4.78 -28.40 -29.18
N LYS A 672 5.37 -27.21 -29.33
CA LYS A 672 6.80 -27.06 -29.66
C LYS A 672 7.72 -27.37 -28.48
N LYS A 673 7.31 -27.03 -27.27
CA LYS A 673 8.09 -27.16 -26.03
C LYS A 673 7.21 -27.76 -24.92
N PRO A 674 7.01 -29.09 -24.91
CA PRO A 674 6.17 -29.77 -23.91
C PRO A 674 6.63 -29.57 -22.47
N LYS A 675 7.91 -29.22 -22.26
CA LYS A 675 8.45 -28.91 -20.94
C LYS A 675 7.82 -27.65 -20.32
N ILE A 676 7.59 -26.60 -21.12
CA ILE A 676 6.94 -25.37 -20.66
C ILE A 676 5.51 -25.65 -20.20
N GLN A 677 4.81 -26.59 -20.84
CA GLN A 677 3.50 -27.03 -20.40
C GLN A 677 3.54 -27.67 -19.00
N GLU A 678 4.51 -28.55 -18.76
CA GLU A 678 4.71 -29.14 -17.43
C GLU A 678 5.03 -28.08 -16.38
N ASP A 679 5.89 -27.12 -16.72
CA ASP A 679 6.32 -26.06 -15.82
C ASP A 679 5.14 -25.13 -15.48
N TRP A 680 4.26 -24.84 -16.46
CA TRP A 680 2.99 -24.13 -16.21
C TRP A 680 2.06 -24.90 -15.27
N ILE A 681 1.88 -26.20 -15.51
CA ILE A 681 1.03 -27.05 -14.65
C ILE A 681 1.56 -27.07 -13.22
N ARG A 682 2.88 -27.25 -13.04
CA ARG A 682 3.52 -27.25 -11.72
C ARG A 682 3.45 -25.89 -11.05
N TYR A 683 3.64 -24.80 -11.80
CA TYR A 683 3.46 -23.43 -11.30
C TYR A 683 2.04 -23.21 -10.76
N CYS A 684 1.01 -23.58 -11.52
CA CYS A 684 -0.38 -23.52 -11.07
C CYS A 684 -0.66 -24.43 -9.87
N ALA A 685 -0.16 -25.66 -9.90
CA ALA A 685 -0.35 -26.64 -8.83
C ALA A 685 0.25 -26.14 -7.50
N ARG A 686 1.46 -25.58 -7.54
CA ARG A 686 2.13 -24.98 -6.38
C ARG A 686 1.29 -23.84 -5.80
N LEU A 687 0.99 -22.81 -6.59
CA LEU A 687 0.27 -21.63 -6.09
C LEU A 687 -1.12 -21.96 -5.55
N THR A 688 -1.86 -22.83 -6.24
CA THR A 688 -3.19 -23.24 -5.79
C THR A 688 -3.15 -24.12 -4.55
N SER A 689 -2.14 -25.00 -4.42
CA SER A 689 -1.93 -25.77 -3.18
C SER A 689 -1.54 -24.86 -2.02
N THR A 690 -0.66 -23.88 -2.21
CA THR A 690 -0.34 -22.89 -1.17
C THR A 690 -1.58 -22.08 -0.77
N ALA A 691 -2.45 -21.75 -1.73
CA ALA A 691 -3.74 -21.12 -1.43
C ALA A 691 -4.64 -22.01 -0.58
N GLU A 692 -4.61 -23.34 -0.77
CA GLU A 692 -5.34 -24.30 0.08
C GLU A 692 -4.68 -24.47 1.44
N LEU A 693 -3.34 -24.37 1.55
CA LEU A 693 -2.65 -24.30 2.83
C LEU A 693 -3.17 -23.13 3.66
N PHE A 694 -3.19 -21.92 3.10
CA PHE A 694 -3.72 -20.74 3.81
C PHE A 694 -5.19 -20.89 4.19
N ARG A 695 -5.98 -21.61 3.37
CA ARG A 695 -7.42 -21.82 3.65
C ARG A 695 -7.67 -22.76 4.81
N ASN A 696 -6.87 -23.83 4.89
CA ASN A 696 -7.11 -24.95 5.78
C ASN A 696 -6.20 -24.93 7.03
N SER A 697 -5.17 -24.09 7.05
CA SER A 697 -4.32 -23.90 8.23
C SER A 697 -5.04 -23.12 9.33
N ASP A 698 -4.73 -23.44 10.58
CA ASP A 698 -5.24 -22.72 11.76
C ASP A 698 -4.58 -21.34 11.97
N SER A 699 -3.64 -20.93 11.10
CA SER A 699 -2.89 -19.68 11.23
C SER A 699 -3.67 -18.41 10.83
N TYR A 700 -4.76 -18.57 10.09
CA TYR A 700 -5.49 -17.46 9.47
C TYR A 700 -7.01 -17.59 9.59
N PRO A 701 -7.57 -17.67 10.81
CA PRO A 701 -9.01 -17.75 11.02
C PRO A 701 -9.77 -16.54 10.44
N ASN A 702 -9.17 -15.35 10.42
CA ASN A 702 -9.85 -14.10 10.03
C ASN A 702 -9.65 -13.70 8.55
N ARG A 703 -8.91 -14.48 7.75
CA ARG A 703 -8.62 -14.18 6.32
C ARG A 703 -9.83 -13.85 5.43
N GLY A 704 -11.03 -14.26 5.85
CA GLY A 704 -12.28 -14.13 5.10
C GLY A 704 -12.44 -15.11 3.93
N SER A 705 -13.58 -15.04 3.25
CA SER A 705 -13.91 -15.87 2.09
C SER A 705 -13.40 -15.26 0.77
N GLY A 706 -13.24 -16.11 -0.26
CA GLY A 706 -12.85 -15.69 -1.61
C GLY A 706 -11.39 -15.96 -1.98
N ASP A 707 -10.87 -15.08 -2.85
CA ASP A 707 -9.47 -15.10 -3.28
C ASP A 707 -8.53 -14.71 -2.12
N ILE A 708 -7.36 -15.37 -2.05
CA ILE A 708 -6.38 -15.12 -1.00
C ILE A 708 -5.67 -13.79 -1.30
N ASN A 709 -5.87 -12.79 -0.45
CA ASN A 709 -5.19 -11.50 -0.53
C ASN A 709 -4.03 -11.48 0.46
N LEU A 710 -2.81 -11.21 0.00
CA LEU A 710 -1.61 -11.29 0.85
C LEU A 710 -1.64 -10.26 1.99
N TYR A 711 -2.07 -9.03 1.72
CA TYR A 711 -2.17 -7.99 2.73
C TYR A 711 -3.10 -8.36 3.90
N LYS A 712 -4.15 -9.17 3.65
CA LYS A 712 -5.07 -9.68 4.69
C LYS A 712 -4.38 -10.68 5.59
N LEU A 713 -3.62 -11.60 4.99
CA LEU A 713 -2.82 -12.58 5.74
C LEU A 713 -1.71 -11.89 6.54
N PHE A 714 -1.08 -10.86 5.98
CA PHE A 714 -0.05 -10.09 6.68
C PHE A 714 -0.60 -9.23 7.82
N LEU A 715 -1.78 -8.62 7.67
CA LEU A 715 -2.47 -7.93 8.77
C LEU A 715 -2.70 -8.89 9.96
N GLU A 716 -3.26 -10.07 9.69
CA GLU A 716 -3.49 -11.08 10.72
C GLU A 716 -2.18 -11.65 11.29
N ARG A 717 -1.16 -11.89 10.44
CA ARG A 717 0.17 -12.32 10.89
C ARG A 717 0.80 -11.28 11.81
N GLY A 718 0.77 -10.00 11.43
CA GLY A 718 1.30 -8.90 12.24
C GLY A 718 0.60 -8.78 13.57
N TRP A 719 -0.74 -8.87 13.57
CA TRP A 719 -1.55 -8.88 14.79
C TRP A 719 -1.20 -10.04 15.75
N ASN A 720 -0.98 -11.23 15.18
CA ASN A 720 -0.65 -12.42 15.94
C ASN A 720 0.82 -12.47 16.40
N LEU A 721 1.70 -11.67 15.79
CA LEU A 721 3.08 -11.47 16.24
C LEU A 721 3.18 -10.52 17.45
N LEU A 722 2.16 -9.69 17.68
CA LEU A 722 2.14 -8.76 18.81
C LEU A 722 1.79 -9.45 20.12
N LYS A 723 2.50 -9.05 21.18
CA LYS A 723 2.06 -9.30 22.56
C LYS A 723 0.83 -8.47 22.90
N GLU A 724 0.22 -8.80 24.03
CA GLU A 724 -0.83 -7.96 24.62
C GLU A 724 -0.27 -6.54 24.90
N ARG A 725 -1.01 -5.50 24.51
CA ARG A 725 -0.58 -4.09 24.47
C ARG A 725 0.52 -3.77 23.45
N GLY A 726 0.83 -4.68 22.53
CA GLY A 726 1.70 -4.40 21.39
C GLY A 726 1.01 -3.51 20.35
N SER A 727 1.79 -2.73 19.59
CA SER A 727 1.27 -1.78 18.60
C SER A 727 1.59 -2.20 17.16
N LEU A 728 0.59 -2.15 16.29
CA LEU A 728 0.69 -2.36 14.85
C LEU A 728 0.67 -1.01 14.13
N GLY A 729 1.64 -0.78 13.24
CA GLY A 729 1.57 0.25 12.22
C GLY A 729 1.65 -0.40 10.84
N ILE A 730 0.65 -0.19 9.98
CA ILE A 730 0.58 -0.90 8.70
C ILE A 730 0.02 -0.06 7.55
N VAL A 731 0.57 -0.26 6.35
CA VAL A 731 0.08 0.32 5.07
C VAL A 731 -0.56 -0.78 4.23
N ILE A 732 -1.85 -0.70 3.92
CA ILE A 732 -2.57 -1.75 3.16
C ILE A 732 -3.68 -1.18 2.27
N PRO A 733 -4.23 -1.94 1.32
CA PRO A 733 -5.36 -1.51 0.49
C PRO A 733 -6.62 -1.16 1.28
N ALA A 734 -7.40 -0.22 0.75
CA ALA A 734 -8.70 0.22 1.28
C ALA A 734 -9.78 -0.90 1.34
N GLY A 735 -9.51 -2.05 0.72
CA GLY A 735 -10.33 -3.25 0.87
C GLY A 735 -10.48 -3.71 2.32
N LEU A 736 -9.62 -3.28 3.26
CA LEU A 736 -9.81 -3.54 4.69
C LEU A 736 -11.13 -2.96 5.21
N TYR A 737 -11.49 -1.72 4.87
CA TYR A 737 -12.68 -1.09 5.45
C TYR A 737 -13.96 -1.34 4.67
N SER A 738 -13.88 -1.90 3.46
CA SER A 738 -15.02 -2.01 2.54
C SER A 738 -15.39 -3.44 2.18
N ASP A 739 -14.42 -4.27 1.81
CA ASP A 739 -14.67 -5.61 1.26
C ASP A 739 -15.35 -6.51 2.28
N LEU A 740 -16.34 -7.29 1.83
CA LEU A 740 -17.00 -8.29 2.68
C LEU A 740 -16.01 -9.35 3.17
N GLY A 741 -15.03 -9.74 2.34
CA GLY A 741 -13.98 -10.69 2.71
C GLY A 741 -12.97 -10.16 3.74
N SER A 742 -13.14 -8.94 4.26
CA SER A 742 -12.33 -8.41 5.37
C SER A 742 -13.16 -8.26 6.67
N LYS A 743 -14.39 -8.77 6.71
CA LYS A 743 -15.30 -8.69 7.86
C LYS A 743 -14.65 -9.18 9.16
N ASP A 744 -14.06 -10.37 9.14
CA ASP A 744 -13.53 -10.98 10.35
C ASP A 744 -12.26 -10.26 10.83
N LEU A 745 -11.44 -9.72 9.91
CA LEU A 745 -10.33 -8.81 10.26
C LEU A 745 -10.82 -7.52 10.92
N ARG A 746 -11.92 -6.92 10.43
CA ARG A 746 -12.51 -5.73 11.06
C ARG A 746 -13.02 -6.05 12.46
N LYS A 747 -13.69 -7.20 12.63
CA LYS A 747 -14.12 -7.65 13.96
C LYS A 747 -12.94 -7.83 14.91
N MET A 748 -11.87 -8.51 14.48
CA MET A 748 -10.65 -8.66 15.26
C MET A 748 -10.11 -7.29 15.71
N LEU A 749 -9.94 -6.33 14.78
CA LEU A 749 -9.46 -4.98 15.11
C LEU A 749 -10.40 -4.20 16.05
N PHE A 750 -11.71 -4.34 15.90
CA PHE A 750 -12.70 -3.62 16.70
C PHE A 750 -12.92 -4.22 18.09
N GLN A 751 -12.76 -5.54 18.23
CA GLN A 751 -13.05 -6.27 19.47
C GLN A 751 -11.81 -6.50 20.32
N GLU A 752 -10.65 -6.64 19.69
CA GLU A 752 -9.38 -6.95 20.36
C GLU A 752 -8.38 -5.78 20.24
N GLY A 753 -8.80 -4.64 19.69
CA GLY A 753 -7.91 -3.54 19.35
C GLY A 753 -8.39 -2.17 19.81
N LYS A 754 -7.41 -1.32 20.09
CA LYS A 754 -7.56 0.13 20.20
C LYS A 754 -6.96 0.78 18.95
N ILE A 755 -7.81 1.22 18.03
CA ILE A 755 -7.37 1.92 16.82
C ILE A 755 -7.02 3.37 17.19
N HIS A 756 -5.78 3.79 16.91
CA HIS A 756 -5.33 5.16 17.12
C HIS A 756 -5.69 6.06 15.94
N PHE A 757 -5.58 5.52 14.72
CA PHE A 757 -6.11 6.13 13.51
C PHE A 757 -6.25 5.13 12.35
N LEU A 758 -7.18 5.43 11.45
CA LEU A 758 -7.33 4.82 10.12
C LEU A 758 -7.48 5.93 9.07
N TYR A 759 -6.44 6.18 8.29
CA TYR A 759 -6.41 7.25 7.30
C TYR A 759 -6.41 6.69 5.87
N GLY A 760 -7.49 6.94 5.12
CA GLY A 760 -7.71 6.46 3.77
C GLY A 760 -7.32 7.47 2.69
N PHE A 761 -6.44 7.03 1.80
CA PHE A 761 -5.91 7.80 0.68
C PHE A 761 -6.46 7.31 -0.66
N GLU A 762 -6.62 8.24 -1.61
CA GLU A 762 -6.75 7.92 -3.03
C GLU A 762 -5.50 8.42 -3.76
N ASN A 763 -4.84 7.53 -4.51
CA ASN A 763 -3.53 7.76 -5.11
C ASN A 763 -3.52 8.76 -6.30
N ARG A 764 -4.45 9.72 -6.36
CA ARG A 764 -4.59 10.67 -7.48
C ARG A 764 -3.36 11.54 -7.69
N LYS A 765 -2.68 11.86 -6.59
CA LYS A 765 -1.44 12.63 -6.58
C LYS A 765 -0.18 11.77 -6.65
N GLN A 766 -0.32 10.48 -6.97
CA GLN A 766 0.78 9.53 -7.19
C GLN A 766 1.78 9.48 -6.03
N LEU A 767 1.27 9.37 -4.79
CA LEU A 767 2.10 9.03 -3.63
C LEU A 767 2.82 7.70 -3.90
N PHE A 768 2.12 6.73 -4.50
CA PHE A 768 2.71 5.52 -5.07
C PHE A 768 2.74 5.61 -6.61
N GLU A 769 3.90 5.78 -7.23
CA GLU A 769 4.01 6.05 -8.68
C GLU A 769 3.59 4.88 -9.56
N ASN A 770 3.92 3.66 -9.15
CA ASN A 770 3.65 2.42 -9.89
C ASN A 770 2.25 1.83 -9.59
N VAL A 771 1.38 2.61 -8.97
CA VAL A 771 0.03 2.22 -8.57
C VAL A 771 -0.98 3.10 -9.32
N ASP A 772 -2.09 2.51 -9.79
CA ASP A 772 -3.17 3.25 -10.48
C ASP A 772 -3.60 4.47 -9.63
N SER A 773 -3.81 5.62 -10.28
CA SER A 773 -4.14 6.87 -9.59
C SER A 773 -5.49 6.85 -8.87
N ARG A 774 -6.36 5.88 -9.17
CA ARG A 774 -7.65 5.67 -8.49
C ARG A 774 -7.57 4.59 -7.42
N PHE A 775 -6.42 3.92 -7.27
CA PHE A 775 -6.23 2.94 -6.22
C PHE A 775 -6.27 3.62 -4.86
N LYS A 776 -6.90 2.95 -3.89
CA LYS A 776 -7.03 3.45 -2.52
C LYS A 776 -6.27 2.57 -1.54
N PHE A 777 -5.56 3.20 -0.62
CA PHE A 777 -4.80 2.54 0.44
C PHE A 777 -5.07 3.24 1.77
N ILE A 778 -4.68 2.61 2.88
CA ILE A 778 -4.84 3.12 4.23
C ILE A 778 -3.52 3.10 5.00
N LEU A 779 -3.35 4.08 5.88
CA LEU A 779 -2.45 4.01 7.02
C LEU A 779 -3.27 3.63 8.25
N LEU A 780 -2.86 2.59 8.96
CA LEU A 780 -3.53 2.10 10.16
C LEU A 780 -2.51 2.00 11.30
N SER A 781 -2.82 2.60 12.44
CA SER A 781 -2.12 2.36 13.70
C SER A 781 -3.11 1.87 14.76
N ALA A 782 -2.79 0.77 15.43
CA ALA A 782 -3.64 0.16 16.45
C ALA A 782 -2.82 -0.56 17.52
N THR A 783 -3.31 -0.60 18.75
CA THR A 783 -2.74 -1.40 19.84
C THR A 783 -3.63 -2.62 20.11
N LYS A 784 -3.03 -3.79 20.26
CA LYS A 784 -3.71 -5.01 20.68
C LYS A 784 -4.11 -4.89 22.15
N GLN A 785 -5.41 -4.95 22.43
CA GLN A 785 -5.99 -4.77 23.75
C GLN A 785 -7.27 -5.59 23.87
N THR A 786 -7.18 -6.82 24.40
CA THR A 786 -8.33 -7.73 24.51
C THR A 786 -9.30 -7.35 25.62
N ASP A 787 -8.82 -6.65 26.65
CA ASP A 787 -9.61 -6.38 27.86
C ASP A 787 -10.47 -5.12 27.77
N SER A 788 -10.21 -4.24 26.80
CA SER A 788 -10.91 -2.95 26.67
C SER A 788 -10.81 -2.43 25.22
N PRO A 789 -11.65 -2.92 24.30
CA PRO A 789 -11.71 -2.40 22.93
C PRO A 789 -12.04 -0.91 22.90
N ALA A 790 -11.57 -0.20 21.86
CA ALA A 790 -11.90 1.21 21.69
C ALA A 790 -13.41 1.40 21.43
N PRO A 791 -14.05 2.46 21.95
CA PRO A 791 -15.46 2.74 21.66
C PRO A 791 -15.69 3.28 20.24
N SER A 792 -14.63 3.76 19.59
CA SER A 792 -14.68 4.46 18.32
C SER A 792 -13.42 4.25 17.48
N VAL A 793 -13.50 4.64 16.21
CA VAL A 793 -12.42 4.57 15.23
C VAL A 793 -12.11 6.00 14.75
N PRO A 794 -10.97 6.58 15.16
CA PRO A 794 -10.49 7.84 14.60
C PRO A 794 -10.12 7.62 13.13
N ALA A 795 -10.81 8.29 12.21
CA ALA A 795 -10.69 8.05 10.78
C ALA A 795 -10.73 9.34 9.96
N ALA A 796 -10.07 9.31 8.81
CA ALA A 796 -10.20 10.33 7.78
C ALA A 796 -10.07 9.65 6.42
N PHE A 797 -10.84 10.11 5.42
CA PHE A 797 -10.90 9.49 4.11
C PHE A 797 -10.68 10.51 2.99
N MET A 798 -10.36 10.00 1.79
CA MET A 798 -10.12 10.81 0.59
C MET A 798 -8.97 11.82 0.79
N LEU A 799 -7.91 11.36 1.45
CA LEU A 799 -6.64 12.08 1.54
C LEU A 799 -5.84 11.89 0.24
N HIS A 800 -5.06 12.88 -0.15
CA HIS A 800 -4.29 12.84 -1.39
C HIS A 800 -2.83 13.24 -1.21
N THR A 801 -2.49 13.97 -0.16
CA THR A 801 -1.18 14.60 0.05
C THR A 801 -0.67 14.40 1.48
N GLU A 802 0.63 14.64 1.68
CA GLU A 802 1.24 14.70 3.02
C GLU A 802 0.64 15.83 3.87
N SER A 803 0.28 16.96 3.24
CA SER A 803 -0.36 18.06 3.96
C SER A 803 -1.73 17.67 4.52
N ASP A 804 -2.51 16.89 3.76
CA ASP A 804 -3.77 16.34 4.25
C ASP A 804 -3.55 15.46 5.49
N LEU A 805 -2.55 14.57 5.43
CA LEU A 805 -2.19 13.65 6.51
C LEU A 805 -1.88 14.40 7.81
N HIS A 806 -0.99 15.40 7.75
CA HIS A 806 -0.61 16.16 8.93
C HIS A 806 -1.77 16.98 9.49
N GLY A 807 -2.60 17.59 8.63
CA GLY A 807 -3.77 18.37 9.06
C GLY A 807 -4.80 17.52 9.81
N VAL A 808 -5.15 16.34 9.28
CA VAL A 808 -6.11 15.44 9.96
C VAL A 808 -5.53 14.84 11.24
N HIS A 809 -4.22 14.57 11.27
CA HIS A 809 -3.58 14.01 12.45
C HIS A 809 -3.44 15.03 13.59
N GLU A 810 -3.11 16.29 13.29
CA GLU A 810 -3.13 17.36 14.29
C GLU A 810 -4.52 17.52 14.91
N SER A 811 -5.57 17.42 14.08
CA SER A 811 -6.96 17.46 14.53
C SER A 811 -7.31 16.29 15.47
N ASN A 812 -6.80 15.08 15.18
CA ASN A 812 -6.91 13.91 16.06
C ASN A 812 -6.23 14.15 17.42
N ARG A 813 -4.97 14.62 17.43
CA ARG A 813 -4.23 14.89 18.68
C ARG A 813 -4.92 15.93 19.56
N LYS A 814 -5.42 17.02 18.97
CA LYS A 814 -6.19 18.05 19.70
C LYS A 814 -7.40 17.45 20.42
N LYS A 815 -8.16 16.60 19.72
CA LYS A 815 -9.35 15.93 20.30
C LYS A 815 -8.98 14.97 21.44
N GLN A 816 -7.87 14.25 21.32
CA GLN A 816 -7.42 13.32 22.37
C GLN A 816 -6.84 14.03 23.61
N GLY A 817 -6.34 15.26 23.46
CA GLY A 817 -5.72 16.05 24.53
C GLY A 817 -6.64 17.01 25.29
N SER A 818 -7.86 17.30 24.79
CA SER A 818 -8.79 18.24 25.42
C SER A 818 -9.79 17.54 26.35
N THR A 819 -9.80 17.89 27.63
CA THR A 819 -10.89 17.57 28.58
C THR A 819 -12.10 18.51 28.47
N GLU A 820 -12.01 19.54 27.63
CA GLU A 820 -13.09 20.49 27.35
C GLU A 820 -13.55 20.36 25.89
N GLU A 821 -14.86 20.47 25.67
CA GLU A 821 -15.45 20.53 24.32
C GLU A 821 -14.77 21.65 23.51
N VAL A 822 -14.07 21.27 22.44
CA VAL A 822 -13.52 22.24 21.48
C VAL A 822 -14.71 23.02 20.90
N SER A 823 -14.83 24.31 21.22
CA SER A 823 -15.89 25.14 20.66
C SER A 823 -15.70 25.24 19.15
N THR A 824 -16.74 24.89 18.40
CA THR A 824 -16.79 24.85 16.93
C THR A 824 -16.73 26.22 16.25
N SER A 825 -16.17 27.23 16.93
CA SER A 825 -16.25 28.64 16.54
C SER A 825 -14.97 29.23 15.96
N ASP A 826 -13.84 28.50 15.99
CA ASP A 826 -12.62 28.94 15.28
C ASP A 826 -12.66 28.47 13.82
N PRO A 827 -12.82 29.37 12.82
CA PRO A 827 -12.99 29.00 11.42
C PRO A 827 -11.73 28.45 10.75
N CYS A 828 -10.56 28.47 11.41
CA CYS A 828 -9.26 28.35 10.75
C CYS A 828 -8.39 27.11 11.06
N SER A 829 -8.74 26.14 11.92
CA SER A 829 -7.75 25.07 12.23
C SER A 829 -8.23 23.66 12.63
N VAL A 830 -9.41 23.20 12.20
CA VAL A 830 -9.77 21.77 12.32
C VAL A 830 -10.13 21.24 10.94
N ASP A 831 -9.31 20.33 10.41
CA ASP A 831 -9.60 19.71 9.12
C ASP A 831 -10.92 18.93 9.24
N ARG A 832 -11.96 19.41 8.55
CA ARG A 832 -13.33 18.86 8.61
C ARG A 832 -13.40 17.37 8.24
N ARG A 833 -12.35 16.81 7.65
CA ARG A 833 -12.24 15.40 7.24
C ARG A 833 -11.92 14.45 8.39
N PHE A 834 -11.42 14.93 9.53
CA PHE A 834 -11.19 14.07 10.70
C PHE A 834 -12.51 13.75 11.40
N LEU A 835 -12.78 12.46 11.59
CA LEU A 835 -13.99 11.95 12.22
C LEU A 835 -13.62 10.88 13.25
N ASP A 836 -14.41 10.78 14.30
CA ASP A 836 -14.25 9.76 15.32
C ASP A 836 -15.50 8.90 15.34
N LEU A 837 -15.45 7.78 14.63
CA LEU A 837 -16.62 6.98 14.27
C LEU A 837 -16.93 5.97 15.38
N PRO A 838 -18.06 6.09 16.11
CA PRO A 838 -18.42 5.11 17.13
C PRO A 838 -18.59 3.71 16.52
N ILE A 839 -18.11 2.67 17.20
CA ILE A 839 -18.29 1.28 16.73
C ILE A 839 -19.78 0.92 16.66
N GLU A 840 -20.60 1.49 17.54
CA GLU A 840 -22.06 1.35 17.48
C GLU A 840 -22.65 1.92 16.19
N LEU A 841 -22.16 3.09 15.75
CA LEU A 841 -22.56 3.69 14.46
C LEU A 841 -22.18 2.76 13.30
N ILE A 842 -20.94 2.28 13.27
CA ILE A 842 -20.45 1.37 12.22
C ILE A 842 -21.29 0.08 12.18
N THR A 843 -21.55 -0.52 13.35
CA THR A 843 -22.31 -1.76 13.48
C THR A 843 -23.77 -1.58 13.06
N ARG A 844 -24.39 -0.45 13.40
CA ARG A 844 -25.77 -0.13 13.00
C ARG A 844 -25.88 0.12 11.50
N LEU A 845 -24.92 0.81 10.90
CA LEU A 845 -24.93 1.15 9.48
C LEU A 845 -24.47 0.00 8.58
N SER A 846 -23.74 -0.98 9.10
CA SER A 846 -23.25 -2.14 8.35
C SER A 846 -23.20 -3.40 9.23
N PRO A 847 -24.34 -3.95 9.70
CA PRO A 847 -24.37 -5.08 10.65
C PRO A 847 -23.71 -6.34 10.11
N ASP A 848 -23.86 -6.60 8.81
CA ASP A 848 -23.43 -7.85 8.19
C ASP A 848 -21.98 -7.81 7.72
N SER A 849 -21.42 -6.63 7.48
CA SER A 849 -20.05 -6.48 6.98
C SER A 849 -19.12 -5.75 7.93
N PHE A 850 -19.61 -4.96 8.89
CA PHE A 850 -18.82 -4.04 9.73
C PHE A 850 -17.98 -3.05 8.91
N SER A 851 -18.39 -2.74 7.67
CA SER A 851 -17.65 -1.85 6.77
C SER A 851 -17.69 -0.40 7.28
N LEU A 852 -16.57 0.33 7.15
CA LEU A 852 -16.56 1.77 7.40
C LEU A 852 -16.97 2.50 6.12
N MET A 853 -17.83 3.50 6.26
CA MET A 853 -18.20 4.42 5.17
C MET A 853 -17.21 5.58 5.13
N GLU A 854 -16.90 6.07 3.93
CA GLU A 854 -15.95 7.17 3.68
C GLU A 854 -16.57 8.55 3.99
N PHE A 855 -17.04 8.75 5.21
CA PHE A 855 -17.56 10.03 5.68
C PHE A 855 -16.49 11.12 5.61
N LYS A 856 -16.89 12.34 5.21
CA LYS A 856 -16.01 13.52 5.12
C LYS A 856 -16.39 14.62 6.09
N SER A 857 -17.55 14.51 6.75
CA SER A 857 -18.04 15.48 7.74
C SER A 857 -19.14 14.87 8.62
N ASP A 858 -19.42 15.49 9.76
CA ASP A 858 -20.57 15.12 10.62
C ASP A 858 -21.92 15.27 9.90
N THR A 859 -22.00 16.16 8.91
CA THR A 859 -23.18 16.31 8.06
C THR A 859 -23.45 15.04 7.25
N ASP A 860 -22.41 14.36 6.76
CA ASP A 860 -22.58 13.08 6.06
C ASP A 860 -23.15 12.01 6.99
N ILE A 861 -22.67 11.97 8.23
CA ILE A 861 -23.14 11.02 9.25
C ILE A 861 -24.61 11.28 9.56
N SER A 862 -25.00 12.52 9.84
CA SER A 862 -26.39 12.90 10.13
C SER A 862 -27.36 12.49 9.00
N ILE A 863 -26.98 12.77 7.75
CA ILE A 863 -27.77 12.40 6.57
C ILE A 863 -27.93 10.88 6.48
N VAL A 864 -26.83 10.14 6.61
CA VAL A 864 -26.85 8.68 6.53
C VAL A 864 -27.64 8.07 7.68
N GLU A 865 -27.59 8.62 8.88
CA GLU A 865 -28.42 8.19 10.01
C GLU A 865 -29.92 8.43 9.77
N LYS A 866 -30.30 9.57 9.17
CA LYS A 866 -31.69 9.81 8.76
C LYS A 866 -32.16 8.75 7.76
N MET A 867 -31.34 8.44 6.77
CA MET A 867 -31.64 7.42 5.76
C MET A 867 -31.72 6.01 6.35
N ALA A 868 -30.80 5.66 7.25
CA ALA A 868 -30.71 4.34 7.90
C ALA A 868 -31.89 4.00 8.83
N LYS A 869 -32.83 4.93 9.05
CA LYS A 869 -34.12 4.64 9.72
C LYS A 869 -35.03 3.73 8.87
N PHE A 870 -34.79 3.65 7.57
CA PHE A 870 -35.45 2.70 6.69
C PHE A 870 -34.74 1.34 6.73
N PRO A 871 -35.48 0.23 6.61
CA PRO A 871 -34.88 -1.10 6.58
C PRO A 871 -33.96 -1.26 5.38
N ARG A 872 -33.01 -2.19 5.48
CA ARG A 872 -32.06 -2.47 4.38
C ARG A 872 -32.76 -3.25 3.28
N LEU A 873 -32.39 -3.02 2.02
CA LEU A 873 -33.01 -3.67 0.86
C LEU A 873 -32.97 -5.21 0.94
N GLY A 874 -31.91 -5.78 1.51
CA GLY A 874 -31.72 -7.22 1.71
C GLY A 874 -32.35 -7.81 2.97
N GLU A 875 -32.92 -7.00 3.86
CA GLU A 875 -33.55 -7.49 5.09
C GLU A 875 -34.87 -8.21 4.77
N GLU A 876 -35.03 -9.45 5.24
CA GLU A 876 -36.27 -10.20 5.07
C GLU A 876 -37.31 -9.74 6.11
N LEU A 877 -38.40 -9.17 5.63
CA LEU A 877 -39.47 -8.62 6.47
C LEU A 877 -40.78 -9.37 6.24
N GLU A 878 -41.33 -9.93 7.30
CA GLU A 878 -42.59 -10.68 7.27
C GLU A 878 -43.76 -9.81 6.78
N GLY A 879 -44.60 -10.36 5.89
CA GLY A 879 -45.76 -9.64 5.34
C GLY A 879 -45.45 -8.56 4.31
N THR A 880 -44.19 -8.47 3.84
CA THR A 880 -43.77 -7.57 2.75
C THR A 880 -43.02 -8.32 1.65
N TRP A 881 -42.65 -7.62 0.58
CA TRP A 881 -41.82 -8.20 -0.49
C TRP A 881 -40.34 -8.21 -0.08
N ASN A 882 -39.62 -9.25 -0.52
CA ASN A 882 -38.19 -9.40 -0.23
C ASN A 882 -37.41 -9.45 -1.54
N VAL A 883 -36.26 -8.77 -1.57
CA VAL A 883 -35.45 -8.64 -2.77
C VAL A 883 -34.70 -9.94 -3.07
N LYS A 884 -34.60 -10.32 -4.34
CA LYS A 884 -33.68 -11.35 -4.81
C LYS A 884 -32.76 -10.75 -5.85
N LEU A 885 -31.46 -10.89 -5.63
CA LEU A 885 -30.43 -10.52 -6.60
C LEU A 885 -30.06 -11.73 -7.43
N SER A 886 -29.94 -11.54 -8.74
CA SER A 886 -29.49 -12.58 -9.66
C SER A 886 -28.49 -12.04 -10.68
N ALA A 887 -27.80 -12.96 -11.35
CA ALA A 887 -26.95 -12.71 -12.50
C ALA A 887 -27.24 -13.81 -13.54
N GLU A 888 -27.23 -13.46 -14.81
CA GLU A 888 -27.60 -14.38 -15.90
C GLU A 888 -26.37 -15.00 -16.56
N PHE A 889 -25.55 -14.22 -17.25
CA PHE A 889 -24.38 -14.73 -17.97
C PHE A 889 -23.06 -14.15 -17.45
N HIS A 890 -22.06 -15.00 -17.20
CA HIS A 890 -20.71 -14.56 -16.89
C HIS A 890 -19.90 -14.38 -18.16
N MET A 891 -19.52 -13.13 -18.47
CA MET A 891 -18.98 -12.74 -19.78
C MET A 891 -17.75 -13.54 -20.23
N THR A 892 -16.99 -14.07 -19.27
CA THR A 892 -15.79 -14.89 -19.51
C THR A 892 -16.03 -16.39 -19.52
N ASN A 893 -16.95 -16.91 -18.70
CA ASN A 893 -17.18 -18.35 -18.55
C ASN A 893 -18.16 -18.85 -19.61
N ASP A 894 -19.16 -18.02 -19.91
CA ASP A 894 -20.25 -18.31 -20.84
C ASP A 894 -20.01 -17.73 -22.23
N SER A 895 -18.79 -17.25 -22.51
CA SER A 895 -18.43 -16.63 -23.79
C SER A 895 -18.67 -17.53 -25.01
N HIS A 896 -18.75 -18.84 -24.79
CA HIS A 896 -19.03 -19.85 -25.82
C HIS A 896 -20.51 -19.88 -26.25
N LEU A 897 -21.40 -19.24 -25.48
CA LEU A 897 -22.83 -19.08 -25.78
C LEU A 897 -23.14 -17.79 -26.55
N PHE A 898 -22.14 -16.92 -26.76
CA PHE A 898 -22.31 -15.59 -27.32
C PHE A 898 -22.01 -15.58 -28.81
N PHE A 899 -22.87 -14.90 -29.57
CA PHE A 899 -22.76 -14.77 -31.02
C PHE A 899 -22.51 -13.31 -31.39
N THR A 900 -21.53 -13.05 -32.24
CA THR A 900 -21.33 -11.72 -32.84
C THR A 900 -22.17 -11.56 -34.09
N GLN A 901 -22.40 -10.31 -34.49
CA GLN A 901 -23.14 -9.97 -35.70
C GLN A 901 -22.58 -10.68 -36.95
N GLU A 902 -21.25 -10.76 -37.09
CA GLU A 902 -20.61 -11.44 -38.21
C GLU A 902 -20.89 -12.95 -38.24
N VAL A 903 -20.91 -13.59 -37.08
CA VAL A 903 -21.22 -15.03 -36.95
C VAL A 903 -22.68 -15.30 -37.35
N LEU A 904 -23.61 -14.43 -36.94
CA LEU A 904 -25.03 -14.57 -37.28
C LEU A 904 -25.31 -14.32 -38.76
N LYS A 905 -24.63 -13.33 -39.38
CA LYS A 905 -24.66 -13.12 -40.84
C LYS A 905 -24.17 -14.36 -41.59
N LYS A 906 -23.06 -14.98 -41.16
CA LYS A 906 -22.54 -16.23 -41.76
C LYS A 906 -23.50 -17.43 -41.59
N LYS A 907 -24.31 -17.44 -40.53
CA LYS A 907 -25.37 -18.44 -40.31
C LYS A 907 -26.63 -18.20 -41.16
N GLY A 908 -26.67 -17.15 -41.97
CA GLY A 908 -27.83 -16.81 -42.81
C GLY A 908 -29.03 -16.28 -42.01
N ALA A 909 -28.83 -15.83 -40.77
CA ALA A 909 -29.90 -15.25 -39.99
C ALA A 909 -30.28 -13.85 -40.52
N GLN A 910 -31.55 -13.48 -40.38
CA GLN A 910 -32.09 -12.16 -40.73
C GLN A 910 -32.23 -11.31 -39.47
N TYR A 911 -31.81 -10.05 -39.53
CA TYR A 911 -31.89 -9.11 -38.41
C TYR A 911 -33.19 -8.32 -38.46
N ASP A 912 -33.93 -8.33 -37.35
CA ASP A 912 -35.02 -7.40 -37.12
C ASP A 912 -34.49 -6.14 -36.42
N PRO A 913 -34.48 -4.98 -37.09
CA PRO A 913 -34.04 -3.74 -36.48
C PRO A 913 -34.86 -3.39 -35.23
N GLU A 914 -36.19 -3.49 -35.26
CA GLU A 914 -37.04 -2.95 -34.19
C GLU A 914 -36.89 -3.71 -32.87
N THR A 915 -36.70 -5.03 -32.94
CA THR A 915 -36.54 -5.89 -31.77
C THR A 915 -35.09 -6.22 -31.43
N MET A 916 -34.15 -5.88 -32.31
CA MET A 916 -32.73 -6.28 -32.24
C MET A 916 -32.50 -7.79 -32.25
N ILE A 917 -33.48 -8.57 -32.73
CA ILE A 917 -33.43 -10.05 -32.74
C ILE A 917 -32.97 -10.54 -34.11
N TRP A 918 -32.05 -11.50 -34.13
CA TRP A 918 -31.73 -12.27 -35.35
C TRP A 918 -32.59 -13.53 -35.41
N LYS A 919 -33.09 -13.88 -36.60
CA LYS A 919 -33.93 -15.08 -36.81
C LYS A 919 -33.43 -15.93 -37.97
N ASN A 920 -33.44 -17.25 -37.78
CA ASN A 920 -33.27 -18.22 -38.86
C ASN A 920 -34.19 -19.42 -38.62
N GLY A 921 -35.30 -19.49 -39.35
CA GLY A 921 -36.34 -20.51 -39.12
C GLY A 921 -36.95 -20.39 -37.72
N LYS A 922 -36.75 -21.41 -36.87
CA LYS A 922 -37.22 -21.43 -35.47
C LYS A 922 -36.20 -20.90 -34.45
N GLU A 923 -34.94 -20.70 -34.87
CA GLU A 923 -33.90 -20.17 -34.00
C GLU A 923 -33.97 -18.63 -33.97
N GLU A 924 -33.86 -18.08 -32.77
CA GLU A 924 -33.85 -16.64 -32.53
C GLU A 924 -32.71 -16.31 -31.57
N TRP A 925 -31.93 -15.28 -31.90
CA TRP A 925 -30.85 -14.77 -31.06
C TRP A 925 -31.20 -13.37 -30.57
N TRP A 926 -31.25 -13.23 -29.25
CA TRP A 926 -31.69 -12.05 -28.52
C TRP A 926 -30.48 -11.23 -28.06
N PRO A 927 -30.61 -9.90 -27.95
CA PRO A 927 -29.51 -9.03 -27.51
C PRO A 927 -29.06 -9.39 -26.09
N LEU A 928 -27.74 -9.43 -25.87
CA LEU A 928 -27.14 -9.55 -24.55
C LEU A 928 -26.72 -8.16 -24.06
N TYR A 929 -27.38 -7.68 -23.00
CA TYR A 929 -27.12 -6.34 -22.45
C TYR A 929 -25.87 -6.30 -21.58
N GLU A 930 -25.08 -5.24 -21.75
CA GLU A 930 -23.88 -4.95 -20.96
C GLU A 930 -24.01 -3.63 -20.19
N GLY A 931 -23.22 -3.44 -19.14
CA GLY A 931 -23.28 -2.28 -18.24
C GLY A 931 -23.20 -0.93 -18.96
N ARG A 932 -22.42 -0.85 -20.04
CA ARG A 932 -22.27 0.35 -20.87
C ARG A 932 -23.56 0.78 -21.57
N MET A 933 -24.50 -0.14 -21.76
CA MET A 933 -25.79 0.14 -22.39
C MET A 933 -26.79 0.73 -21.38
N VAL A 934 -26.54 0.62 -20.07
CA VAL A 934 -27.47 1.10 -19.04
C VAL A 934 -27.05 2.48 -18.52
N THR A 935 -28.01 3.39 -18.48
CA THR A 935 -27.93 4.70 -17.83
C THR A 935 -29.22 4.94 -17.03
N GLN A 936 -29.36 6.13 -16.43
CA GLN A 936 -30.55 6.46 -15.67
C GLN A 936 -31.82 6.32 -16.52
N TYR A 937 -32.69 5.39 -16.12
CA TYR A 937 -34.00 5.12 -16.73
C TYR A 937 -33.95 4.67 -18.20
N ASP A 938 -32.81 4.21 -18.71
CA ASP A 938 -32.68 3.72 -20.09
C ASP A 938 -31.61 2.64 -20.23
N HIS A 939 -31.90 1.58 -20.98
CA HIS A 939 -30.99 0.45 -21.26
C HIS A 939 -30.38 0.53 -22.67
N ARG A 940 -30.42 1.72 -23.29
CA ARG A 940 -29.99 1.99 -24.67
C ARG A 940 -28.97 3.12 -24.79
N ALA A 941 -28.12 3.29 -23.78
CA ALA A 941 -27.19 4.41 -23.65
C ALA A 941 -26.01 4.38 -24.62
N ALA A 942 -25.58 3.20 -25.08
CA ALA A 942 -24.37 3.06 -25.90
C ALA A 942 -24.50 1.92 -26.91
N SER A 943 -23.96 2.14 -28.10
CA SER A 943 -23.94 1.18 -29.21
C SER A 943 -22.52 0.69 -29.48
N TYR A 944 -22.36 -0.63 -29.64
CA TYR A 944 -21.08 -1.26 -29.96
C TYR A 944 -20.66 -0.95 -31.40
N VAL A 945 -19.39 -0.59 -31.59
CA VAL A 945 -18.79 -0.24 -32.89
C VAL A 945 -17.83 -1.32 -33.38
N SER A 946 -16.79 -1.62 -32.60
CA SER A 946 -15.71 -2.55 -32.99
C SER A 946 -14.83 -2.93 -31.78
N GLY A 947 -13.87 -3.84 -31.96
CA GLY A 947 -12.91 -4.24 -30.94
C GLY A 947 -13.35 -5.47 -30.12
N SER A 948 -12.64 -5.78 -29.04
CA SER A 948 -13.06 -6.85 -28.14
C SER A 948 -12.63 -6.57 -26.71
N GLN A 949 -13.38 -7.07 -25.72
CA GLN A 949 -13.06 -6.90 -24.30
C GLN A 949 -12.77 -5.43 -23.92
N ARG A 950 -11.56 -5.14 -23.39
CA ARG A 950 -11.14 -3.80 -22.95
C ARG A 950 -10.85 -2.83 -24.10
N SER A 951 -10.62 -3.33 -25.32
CA SER A 951 -10.43 -2.51 -26.52
C SER A 951 -11.74 -2.29 -27.31
N ALA A 952 -12.88 -2.76 -26.79
CA ALA A 952 -14.17 -2.53 -27.41
C ALA A 952 -14.50 -1.04 -27.44
N VAL A 953 -14.75 -0.53 -28.65
CA VAL A 953 -15.14 0.84 -28.92
C VAL A 953 -16.67 0.94 -28.90
N TRP A 954 -17.17 1.85 -28.08
CA TRP A 954 -18.60 2.13 -27.91
C TRP A 954 -18.90 3.57 -28.27
N ASN A 955 -20.03 3.78 -28.93
CA ASN A 955 -20.55 5.11 -29.22
C ASN A 955 -21.71 5.42 -28.25
N TYR A 956 -21.51 6.41 -27.37
CA TYR A 956 -22.55 6.86 -26.45
C TYR A 956 -23.59 7.72 -27.18
N LEU A 957 -24.86 7.47 -26.87
CA LEU A 957 -25.99 8.00 -27.62
C LEU A 957 -26.72 9.08 -26.80
N ASN A 958 -27.00 10.22 -27.43
CA ASN A 958 -27.87 11.24 -26.83
C ASN A 958 -29.34 10.79 -26.89
N PHE A 959 -30.09 11.05 -25.82
CA PHE A 959 -31.52 10.77 -25.75
C PHE A 959 -32.34 11.82 -26.55
N PRO A 960 -33.48 11.46 -27.21
CA PRO A 960 -34.01 10.12 -27.45
C PRO A 960 -33.44 9.51 -28.73
N LYS A 961 -32.97 8.26 -28.67
CA LYS A 961 -32.83 7.43 -29.88
C LYS A 961 -33.90 6.34 -29.86
N LEU A 962 -34.91 6.53 -30.70
CA LEU A 962 -35.98 5.55 -30.92
C LEU A 962 -35.53 4.41 -31.88
N SER A 963 -34.25 4.37 -32.30
CA SER A 963 -33.69 3.38 -33.23
C SER A 963 -32.33 2.80 -32.78
N ASN A 964 -32.01 1.64 -33.35
CA ASN A 964 -31.34 0.49 -32.74
C ASN A 964 -29.95 0.75 -32.17
N VAL A 965 -29.84 0.45 -30.88
CA VAL A 965 -28.57 0.15 -30.26
C VAL A 965 -28.04 -1.16 -30.83
N ASN A 966 -26.77 -1.17 -31.23
CA ASN A 966 -26.10 -2.38 -31.64
C ASN A 966 -25.46 -3.01 -30.40
N PRO A 967 -25.96 -4.14 -29.88
CA PRO A 967 -25.26 -4.85 -28.81
C PRO A 967 -23.97 -5.47 -29.35
N HIS A 968 -23.05 -5.78 -28.45
CA HIS A 968 -21.83 -6.48 -28.82
C HIS A 968 -22.10 -7.96 -29.15
N TYR A 969 -23.02 -8.58 -28.40
CA TYR A 969 -23.33 -10.00 -28.47
C TYR A 969 -24.82 -10.29 -28.46
N TRP A 970 -25.17 -11.46 -29.00
CA TRP A 970 -26.48 -12.06 -28.92
C TRP A 970 -26.39 -13.48 -28.36
N ILE A 971 -27.48 -13.94 -27.76
CA ILE A 971 -27.61 -15.26 -27.14
C ILE A 971 -28.89 -15.95 -27.58
N ILE A 972 -28.94 -17.27 -27.47
CA ILE A 972 -30.21 -18.01 -27.57
C ILE A 972 -30.88 -17.91 -26.20
N PRO A 973 -32.05 -17.27 -26.07
CA PRO A 973 -32.71 -17.06 -24.78
C PRO A 973 -33.10 -18.40 -24.14
N GLN A 974 -32.83 -18.55 -22.84
CA GLN A 974 -33.21 -19.74 -22.09
C GLN A 974 -34.73 -19.81 -21.81
N GLU A 975 -35.39 -18.65 -21.66
CA GLU A 975 -36.81 -18.55 -21.29
C GLU A 975 -37.56 -17.51 -22.16
N LYS A 976 -38.06 -17.93 -23.32
CA LYS A 976 -38.70 -17.01 -24.31
C LYS A 976 -40.03 -16.39 -23.88
N ASN A 977 -40.79 -17.07 -23.01
CA ASN A 977 -42.18 -16.72 -22.71
C ASN A 977 -42.38 -16.07 -21.32
N LYS A 978 -41.31 -15.63 -20.66
CA LYS A 978 -41.44 -14.96 -19.35
C LYS A 978 -42.03 -13.55 -19.52
N VAL A 979 -43.18 -13.32 -18.90
CA VAL A 979 -43.88 -12.03 -18.86
C VAL A 979 -43.48 -11.27 -17.60
N GLY A 980 -43.48 -9.93 -17.68
CA GLY A 980 -43.18 -9.03 -16.57
C GLY A 980 -41.88 -8.26 -16.77
N TYR A 981 -41.42 -7.63 -15.69
CA TYR A 981 -40.32 -6.69 -15.70
C TYR A 981 -39.31 -7.01 -14.60
N LYS A 982 -38.06 -6.61 -14.82
CA LYS A 982 -36.95 -6.67 -13.85
C LYS A 982 -36.14 -5.38 -13.91
N ILE A 983 -35.25 -5.16 -12.94
CA ILE A 983 -34.36 -4.00 -12.91
C ILE A 983 -32.96 -4.43 -13.32
N TYR A 984 -32.33 -3.66 -14.20
CA TYR A 984 -30.88 -3.68 -14.38
C TYR A 984 -30.24 -2.54 -13.61
N ILE A 985 -29.21 -2.87 -12.83
CA ILE A 985 -28.34 -1.92 -12.13
C ILE A 985 -26.94 -2.08 -12.72
N CYS A 986 -26.31 -0.98 -13.12
CA CYS A 986 -24.93 -1.00 -13.58
C CYS A 986 -23.98 -1.30 -12.41
N ASP A 987 -23.39 -2.51 -12.41
CA ASP A 987 -22.39 -2.89 -11.41
C ASP A 987 -21.08 -2.13 -11.64
N VAL A 988 -20.66 -1.94 -12.89
CA VAL A 988 -19.38 -1.27 -13.20
C VAL A 988 -19.55 0.26 -13.13
N THR A 989 -19.33 0.83 -11.95
CA THR A 989 -19.49 2.26 -11.65
C THR A 989 -18.63 2.67 -10.45
N GLY A 990 -18.23 3.94 -10.32
CA GLY A 990 -17.32 4.39 -9.26
C GLY A 990 -17.74 5.71 -8.63
N SER A 991 -17.26 5.97 -7.41
CA SER A 991 -17.67 7.15 -6.62
C SER A 991 -17.19 8.48 -7.17
N SER A 992 -16.32 8.48 -8.18
CA SER A 992 -15.89 9.68 -8.91
C SER A 992 -16.64 9.91 -10.22
N ASN A 993 -17.58 9.04 -10.60
CA ASN A 993 -18.37 9.21 -11.82
C ASN A 993 -19.34 10.39 -11.69
N LYS A 994 -19.89 10.87 -12.81
CA LYS A 994 -20.97 11.89 -12.79
C LYS A 994 -22.16 11.42 -11.97
N ARG A 995 -22.55 10.15 -12.11
CA ARG A 995 -23.56 9.43 -11.31
C ARG A 995 -23.05 8.03 -10.99
N THR A 996 -23.34 7.50 -9.81
CA THR A 996 -22.93 6.14 -9.41
C THR A 996 -24.06 5.17 -9.60
N GLY A 997 -25.24 5.49 -9.05
CA GLY A 997 -26.45 4.69 -9.19
C GLY A 997 -27.04 4.86 -10.59
N LEU A 998 -26.93 3.81 -11.41
CA LEU A 998 -27.50 3.77 -12.76
C LEU A 998 -28.40 2.55 -12.86
N ALA A 999 -29.71 2.78 -12.94
CA ALA A 999 -30.67 1.71 -13.01
C ALA A 999 -31.80 1.99 -14.02
N THR A 1000 -32.39 0.92 -14.54
CA THR A 1000 -33.57 1.02 -15.41
C THR A 1000 -34.39 -0.27 -15.36
N VAL A 1001 -35.66 -0.16 -15.73
CA VAL A 1001 -36.56 -1.31 -15.88
C VAL A 1001 -36.43 -1.87 -17.28
N VAL A 1002 -36.38 -3.20 -17.38
CA VAL A 1002 -36.31 -3.96 -18.62
C VAL A 1002 -37.33 -5.09 -18.61
N LYS A 1003 -37.63 -5.66 -19.78
CA LYS A 1003 -38.50 -6.84 -19.85
C LYS A 1003 -37.80 -8.06 -19.27
N ARG A 1004 -38.56 -8.94 -18.63
CA ARG A 1004 -38.02 -10.12 -17.95
C ARG A 1004 -37.36 -11.14 -18.88
N ASN A 1005 -37.73 -11.16 -20.17
CA ASN A 1005 -37.17 -12.04 -21.18
C ASN A 1005 -35.89 -11.50 -21.87
N GLU A 1006 -35.49 -10.26 -21.60
CA GLU A 1006 -34.20 -9.73 -22.04
C GLU A 1006 -33.07 -10.31 -21.17
N SER A 1007 -31.86 -10.50 -21.70
CA SER A 1007 -30.75 -11.10 -20.95
C SER A 1007 -29.55 -10.18 -20.81
N SER A 1008 -28.79 -10.30 -19.72
CA SER A 1008 -27.59 -9.50 -19.46
C SER A 1008 -26.35 -10.30 -19.09
N GLY A 1009 -25.20 -9.65 -19.32
CA GLY A 1009 -23.91 -10.08 -18.77
C GLY A 1009 -23.72 -9.62 -17.32
N ASN A 1010 -22.75 -10.20 -16.63
CA ASN A 1010 -22.45 -9.97 -15.21
C ASN A 1010 -21.92 -8.56 -14.86
N SER A 1011 -21.89 -7.62 -15.81
CA SER A 1011 -21.71 -6.18 -15.55
C SER A 1011 -22.99 -5.48 -15.08
N LEU A 1012 -24.12 -6.19 -15.07
CA LEU A 1012 -25.42 -5.74 -14.61
C LEU A 1012 -25.89 -6.63 -13.46
N ALA A 1013 -26.21 -6.02 -12.32
CA ALA A 1013 -26.94 -6.70 -11.25
C ALA A 1013 -28.45 -6.67 -11.55
N ILE A 1014 -29.14 -7.75 -11.21
CA ILE A 1014 -30.57 -7.89 -11.49
C ILE A 1014 -31.34 -7.94 -10.18
N ILE A 1015 -32.31 -7.03 -10.03
CA ILE A 1015 -33.37 -7.16 -9.02
C ILE A 1015 -34.61 -7.69 -9.71
N ASP A 1016 -35.17 -8.76 -9.16
CA ASP A 1016 -36.43 -9.32 -9.62
C ASP A 1016 -37.44 -9.42 -8.47
N THR A 1017 -38.57 -8.69 -8.57
CA THR A 1017 -39.58 -8.57 -7.50
C THR A 1017 -40.97 -9.08 -7.87
N ASP A 1018 -41.16 -9.60 -9.09
CA ASP A 1018 -42.49 -10.00 -9.62
C ASP A 1018 -43.57 -8.89 -9.64
N ASN A 1019 -43.22 -7.65 -9.29
CA ASN A 1019 -44.17 -6.55 -9.14
C ASN A 1019 -43.66 -5.25 -9.80
N LEU A 1020 -44.41 -4.75 -10.78
CA LEU A 1020 -44.00 -3.59 -11.56
C LEU A 1020 -43.91 -2.30 -10.72
N GLN A 1021 -44.84 -2.07 -9.79
CA GLN A 1021 -44.87 -0.87 -8.94
C GLN A 1021 -43.61 -0.81 -8.06
N ILE A 1022 -43.18 -1.96 -7.54
CA ILE A 1022 -41.95 -2.09 -6.77
C ILE A 1022 -40.73 -1.81 -7.66
N ASN A 1023 -40.69 -2.40 -8.86
CA ASN A 1023 -39.60 -2.17 -9.80
C ASN A 1023 -39.43 -0.69 -10.18
N LEU A 1024 -40.54 0.02 -10.42
CA LEU A 1024 -40.54 1.45 -10.71
C LEU A 1024 -40.11 2.29 -9.50
N LEU A 1025 -40.63 1.98 -8.31
CA LEU A 1025 -40.22 2.66 -7.07
C LEU A 1025 -38.71 2.53 -6.85
N LEU A 1026 -38.18 1.31 -6.89
CA LEU A 1026 -36.75 1.04 -6.71
C LEU A 1026 -35.90 1.72 -7.79
N THR A 1027 -36.35 1.73 -9.03
CA THR A 1027 -35.64 2.41 -10.12
C THR A 1027 -35.56 3.92 -9.86
N GLY A 1028 -36.62 4.56 -9.37
CA GLY A 1028 -36.60 5.96 -8.95
C GLY A 1028 -35.66 6.22 -7.78
N LEU A 1029 -35.71 5.37 -6.74
CA LEU A 1029 -34.84 5.48 -5.56
C LEU A 1029 -33.36 5.31 -5.91
N ILE A 1030 -32.98 4.27 -6.66
CA ILE A 1030 -31.58 3.97 -7.03
C ILE A 1030 -30.96 5.07 -7.88
N ASN A 1031 -31.75 5.71 -8.76
CA ASN A 1031 -31.28 6.80 -9.59
C ASN A 1031 -31.33 8.18 -8.90
N SER A 1032 -31.72 8.27 -7.63
CA SER A 1032 -31.79 9.54 -6.90
C SER A 1032 -30.41 10.01 -6.39
N PHE A 1033 -30.20 11.32 -6.25
CA PHE A 1033 -29.00 11.89 -5.63
C PHE A 1033 -28.81 11.41 -4.18
N SER A 1034 -29.89 11.28 -3.40
CA SER A 1034 -29.81 10.85 -2.00
C SER A 1034 -29.24 9.43 -1.87
N LEU A 1035 -29.75 8.46 -2.65
CA LEU A 1035 -29.25 7.10 -2.57
C LEU A 1035 -27.90 6.93 -3.29
N ASP A 1036 -27.66 7.68 -4.38
CA ASP A 1036 -26.35 7.75 -5.04
C ASP A 1036 -25.26 8.27 -4.09
N PHE A 1037 -25.57 9.29 -3.27
CA PHE A 1037 -24.68 9.78 -2.20
C PHE A 1037 -24.37 8.70 -1.17
N TYR A 1038 -25.37 8.00 -0.66
CA TYR A 1038 -25.16 6.87 0.28
C TYR A 1038 -24.24 5.80 -0.33
N VAL A 1039 -24.45 5.44 -1.59
CA VAL A 1039 -23.63 4.44 -2.29
C VAL A 1039 -22.18 4.92 -2.45
N ARG A 1040 -21.96 6.20 -2.80
CA ARG A 1040 -20.61 6.78 -2.95
C ARG A 1040 -19.77 6.67 -1.69
N LEU A 1041 -20.38 6.83 -0.52
CA LEU A 1041 -19.72 6.65 0.77
C LEU A 1041 -19.35 5.19 1.05
N ARG A 1042 -19.95 4.23 0.34
CA ARG A 1042 -19.77 2.78 0.54
C ARG A 1042 -18.87 2.08 -0.48
N ILE A 1043 -18.68 2.67 -1.66
CA ILE A 1043 -17.92 2.03 -2.75
C ILE A 1043 -16.54 2.70 -2.93
N PRO A 1044 -15.45 2.13 -2.37
CA PRO A 1044 -14.11 2.64 -2.63
C PRO A 1044 -13.59 2.29 -4.04
N GLY A 1045 -14.18 1.29 -4.69
CA GLY A 1045 -13.78 0.80 -6.01
C GLY A 1045 -14.77 1.16 -7.13
N ASN A 1046 -14.70 0.38 -8.22
CA ASN A 1046 -15.51 0.58 -9.43
C ASN A 1046 -16.66 -0.43 -9.57
N HIS A 1047 -17.14 -0.98 -8.46
CA HIS A 1047 -18.20 -2.00 -8.45
C HIS A 1047 -19.30 -1.69 -7.42
N TYR A 1048 -20.52 -1.54 -7.91
CA TYR A 1048 -21.75 -1.49 -7.12
C TYR A 1048 -22.24 -2.93 -6.85
N ASN A 1049 -21.43 -3.66 -6.09
CA ASN A 1049 -21.63 -5.08 -5.87
C ASN A 1049 -22.92 -5.39 -5.09
N GLN A 1050 -23.30 -6.67 -5.10
CA GLN A 1050 -24.52 -7.15 -4.44
C GLN A 1050 -24.59 -6.85 -2.93
N ALA A 1051 -23.46 -6.85 -2.22
CA ALA A 1051 -23.45 -6.53 -0.79
C ALA A 1051 -23.84 -5.07 -0.53
N VAL A 1052 -23.36 -4.14 -1.37
CA VAL A 1052 -23.76 -2.73 -1.29
C VAL A 1052 -25.24 -2.56 -1.64
N ILE A 1053 -25.74 -3.28 -2.66
CA ILE A 1053 -27.16 -3.24 -3.05
C ILE A 1053 -28.06 -3.73 -1.91
N PHE A 1054 -27.70 -4.84 -1.24
CA PHE A 1054 -28.48 -5.35 -0.12
C PHE A 1054 -28.52 -4.40 1.08
N ASP A 1055 -27.47 -3.63 1.31
CA ASP A 1055 -27.42 -2.71 2.45
C ASP A 1055 -28.09 -1.34 2.18
N LEU A 1056 -28.67 -1.11 1.01
CA LEU A 1056 -29.33 0.18 0.71
C LEU A 1056 -30.49 0.45 1.67
N PRO A 1057 -30.51 1.60 2.37
CA PRO A 1057 -31.67 2.00 3.17
C PRO A 1057 -32.83 2.24 2.22
N THR A 1058 -33.86 1.39 2.27
CA THR A 1058 -34.91 1.36 1.25
C THR A 1058 -36.30 1.38 1.88
N PRO A 1059 -37.10 2.43 1.63
CA PRO A 1059 -38.51 2.43 1.98
C PRO A 1059 -39.24 1.24 1.34
N ARG A 1060 -39.86 0.39 2.16
CA ARG A 1060 -40.60 -0.79 1.68
C ARG A 1060 -41.95 -0.40 1.11
N TYR A 1061 -42.25 -0.91 -0.08
CA TYR A 1061 -43.61 -0.92 -0.61
C TYR A 1061 -44.56 -1.70 0.30
N LEU A 1062 -45.48 -0.98 0.95
CA LEU A 1062 -46.53 -1.53 1.81
C LEU A 1062 -47.88 -1.39 1.12
N ASN A 1063 -48.64 -2.48 1.02
CA ASN A 1063 -50.04 -2.45 0.58
C ASN A 1063 -50.90 -1.73 1.63
N GLU A 1064 -52.00 -1.09 1.19
CA GLU A 1064 -52.94 -0.32 2.02
C GLU A 1064 -53.53 -1.14 3.18
N ASP A 1065 -53.52 -2.48 3.10
CA ASP A 1065 -54.08 -3.37 4.14
C ASP A 1065 -53.03 -3.98 5.09
N SER A 1066 -51.74 -3.64 4.96
CA SER A 1066 -50.70 -4.30 5.76
C SER A 1066 -50.75 -3.90 7.25
N LYS A 1067 -50.71 -4.88 8.17
CA LYS A 1067 -50.67 -4.65 9.64
C LYS A 1067 -49.54 -3.69 10.06
N LEU A 1068 -48.41 -3.70 9.35
CA LEU A 1068 -47.27 -2.79 9.54
C LEU A 1068 -47.59 -1.31 9.26
N GLN A 1069 -48.63 -0.97 8.48
CA GLN A 1069 -49.06 0.42 8.31
C GLN A 1069 -49.59 1.03 9.61
N LYS A 1070 -50.12 0.23 10.54
CA LYS A 1070 -50.81 0.72 11.74
C LYS A 1070 -49.85 1.13 12.88
N GLU A 1071 -48.55 0.88 12.75
CA GLU A 1071 -47.58 1.04 13.85
C GLU A 1071 -46.57 2.20 13.71
N LYS A 1072 -46.67 3.13 12.75
CA LYS A 1072 -45.58 4.12 12.55
C LYS A 1072 -46.02 5.60 12.61
N HIS A 1073 -45.63 6.25 13.72
CA HIS A 1073 -45.65 7.71 13.95
C HIS A 1073 -44.26 8.33 13.74
N THR A 1074 -43.68 8.22 12.54
CA THR A 1074 -42.43 8.96 12.20
C THR A 1074 -42.62 9.82 10.95
N GLN A 1075 -42.04 11.01 10.92
CA GLN A 1075 -42.20 11.98 9.82
C GLN A 1075 -41.84 11.41 8.44
N GLY A 1076 -40.76 10.61 8.34
CA GLY A 1076 -40.35 9.97 7.08
C GLY A 1076 -41.36 8.95 6.55
N SER A 1077 -42.12 8.29 7.43
CA SER A 1077 -43.20 7.37 7.01
C SER A 1077 -44.38 8.11 6.39
N GLN A 1078 -44.72 9.31 6.90
CA GLN A 1078 -45.79 10.15 6.33
C GLN A 1078 -45.40 10.68 4.94
N GLN A 1079 -44.16 11.16 4.80
CA GLN A 1079 -43.64 11.64 3.51
C GLN A 1079 -43.54 10.52 2.47
N TYR A 1080 -43.15 9.31 2.89
CA TYR A 1080 -43.18 8.13 2.02
C TYR A 1080 -44.57 7.89 1.41
N PHE A 1081 -45.62 7.82 2.22
CA PHE A 1081 -46.97 7.59 1.70
C PHE A 1081 -47.50 8.75 0.85
N ALA A 1082 -47.11 9.99 1.16
CA ALA A 1082 -47.49 11.16 0.38
C ALA A 1082 -46.94 11.13 -1.05
N PHE A 1083 -45.66 10.73 -1.24
CA PHE A 1083 -44.97 10.84 -2.53
C PHE A 1083 -44.80 9.51 -3.29
N ARG A 1084 -45.10 8.36 -2.69
CA ARG A 1084 -44.86 7.02 -3.30
C ARG A 1084 -45.46 6.90 -4.70
N ASN A 1085 -46.75 7.23 -4.84
CA ASN A 1085 -47.46 7.03 -6.10
C ASN A 1085 -46.97 8.00 -7.18
N ASP A 1086 -46.68 9.26 -6.81
CA ASP A 1086 -46.12 10.26 -7.70
C ASP A 1086 -44.71 9.88 -8.17
N LEU A 1087 -43.89 9.32 -7.29
CA LEU A 1087 -42.57 8.78 -7.63
C LEU A 1087 -42.66 7.62 -8.63
N ILE A 1088 -43.59 6.68 -8.43
CA ILE A 1088 -43.81 5.56 -9.35
C ILE A 1088 -44.28 6.06 -10.71
N GLN A 1089 -45.29 6.94 -10.73
CA GLN A 1089 -45.82 7.53 -11.96
C GLN A 1089 -44.74 8.31 -12.72
N THR A 1090 -43.98 9.16 -12.03
CA THR A 1090 -42.89 9.95 -12.64
C THR A 1090 -41.80 9.04 -13.22
N THR A 1091 -41.44 7.97 -12.51
CA THR A 1091 -40.47 6.98 -13.01
C THR A 1091 -41.00 6.23 -14.23
N ALA A 1092 -42.29 5.85 -14.24
CA ALA A 1092 -42.93 5.17 -15.37
C ALA A 1092 -42.86 6.01 -16.64
N ARG A 1093 -43.05 7.33 -16.54
CA ARG A 1093 -42.94 8.27 -17.68
C ARG A 1093 -41.52 8.35 -18.25
N LEU A 1094 -40.49 8.19 -17.41
CA LEU A 1094 -39.09 8.20 -17.84
C LEU A 1094 -38.66 6.89 -18.51
N VAL A 1095 -39.18 5.75 -18.05
CA VAL A 1095 -38.88 4.42 -18.58
C VAL A 1095 -39.71 4.13 -19.84
N GLY A 1096 -41.01 4.41 -19.82
CA GLY A 1096 -42.01 4.03 -20.84
C GLY A 1096 -41.91 4.84 -22.14
N THR A 1097 -40.77 4.78 -22.83
CA THR A 1097 -40.48 5.64 -23.99
C THR A 1097 -40.59 4.94 -25.33
N THR A 1098 -40.98 3.66 -25.35
CA THR A 1098 -41.16 2.86 -26.57
C THR A 1098 -42.41 2.00 -26.51
N PRO A 1099 -42.94 1.54 -27.67
CA PRO A 1099 -44.08 0.64 -27.72
C PRO A 1099 -43.91 -0.61 -26.84
N ALA A 1100 -42.68 -1.08 -26.66
CA ALA A 1100 -42.38 -2.25 -25.83
C ALA A 1100 -42.81 -2.07 -24.35
N PHE A 1101 -42.97 -0.84 -23.87
CA PHE A 1101 -43.37 -0.52 -22.49
C PHE A 1101 -44.80 0.05 -22.42
N ASP A 1102 -45.62 -0.10 -23.46
CA ASP A 1102 -47.01 0.34 -23.41
C ASP A 1102 -47.81 -0.40 -22.32
N GLU A 1103 -47.60 -1.70 -22.15
CA GLU A 1103 -48.22 -2.49 -21.07
C GLU A 1103 -47.87 -1.95 -19.68
N LEU A 1104 -46.60 -1.58 -19.44
CA LEU A 1104 -46.15 -0.93 -18.20
C LEU A 1104 -46.91 0.36 -17.94
N LEU A 1105 -47.06 1.21 -18.96
CA LEU A 1105 -47.76 2.48 -18.81
C LEU A 1105 -49.26 2.28 -18.59
N GLN A 1106 -49.86 1.27 -19.22
CA GLN A 1106 -51.27 0.94 -19.02
C GLN A 1106 -51.56 0.46 -17.61
N GLU A 1107 -50.65 -0.31 -17.02
CA GLU A 1107 -50.77 -0.74 -15.63
C GLU A 1107 -50.70 0.43 -14.64
N VAL A 1108 -49.88 1.45 -14.93
CA VAL A 1108 -49.67 2.60 -14.04
C VAL A 1108 -50.72 3.71 -14.21
N PHE A 1109 -51.12 4.03 -15.45
CA PHE A 1109 -51.97 5.18 -15.78
C PHE A 1109 -53.34 4.79 -16.36
N GLY A 1110 -53.60 3.49 -16.55
CA GLY A 1110 -54.83 2.96 -17.10
C GLY A 1110 -54.76 2.64 -18.61
N PRO A 1111 -55.77 1.95 -19.15
CA PRO A 1111 -55.70 1.22 -20.42
C PRO A 1111 -55.48 2.08 -21.68
N LYS A 1112 -55.64 3.41 -21.59
CA LYS A 1112 -55.40 4.34 -22.71
C LYS A 1112 -53.96 4.85 -22.76
N ALA A 1113 -53.16 4.62 -21.72
CA ALA A 1113 -51.79 5.08 -21.66
C ALA A 1113 -50.89 4.30 -22.63
N ASN A 1114 -49.90 5.00 -23.16
CA ASN A 1114 -48.87 4.45 -24.05
C ASN A 1114 -47.68 5.41 -24.11
N HIS A 1115 -46.59 4.97 -24.73
CA HIS A 1115 -45.33 5.70 -24.84
C HIS A 1115 -45.46 7.08 -25.49
N LYS A 1116 -46.45 7.30 -26.37
CA LYS A 1116 -46.67 8.60 -27.03
C LYS A 1116 -47.41 9.60 -26.14
N THR A 1117 -48.24 9.11 -25.23
CA THR A 1117 -49.10 9.95 -24.38
C THR A 1117 -48.48 10.24 -23.03
N HIS A 1118 -47.78 9.27 -22.43
CA HIS A 1118 -47.24 9.38 -21.07
C HIS A 1118 -45.71 9.27 -21.03
N GLY A 1119 -45.09 8.59 -22.00
CA GLY A 1119 -43.64 8.52 -22.15
C GLY A 1119 -43.04 9.87 -22.48
N VAL A 1120 -42.00 10.28 -21.76
CA VAL A 1120 -41.35 11.58 -21.97
C VAL A 1120 -40.00 11.39 -22.65
N THR A 1121 -39.89 11.89 -23.88
CA THR A 1121 -38.66 11.74 -24.67
C THR A 1121 -37.79 12.99 -24.79
N ASP A 1122 -38.37 14.17 -24.57
CA ASP A 1122 -37.66 15.44 -24.65
C ASP A 1122 -36.61 15.58 -23.51
N PRO A 1123 -35.33 15.88 -23.80
CA PRO A 1123 -34.29 15.95 -22.77
C PRO A 1123 -34.57 16.95 -21.64
N ALA A 1124 -35.12 18.12 -21.94
CA ALA A 1124 -35.40 19.14 -20.92
C ALA A 1124 -36.54 18.71 -20.00
N GLN A 1125 -37.63 18.19 -20.56
CA GLN A 1125 -38.74 17.63 -19.77
C GLN A 1125 -38.29 16.42 -18.95
N ARG A 1126 -37.44 15.54 -19.49
CA ARG A 1126 -36.86 14.43 -18.73
C ARG A 1126 -36.04 14.93 -17.56
N GLN A 1127 -35.27 16.00 -17.72
CA GLN A 1127 -34.49 16.57 -16.62
C GLN A 1127 -35.39 17.13 -15.51
N ILE A 1128 -36.51 17.79 -15.86
CA ILE A 1128 -37.51 18.24 -14.88
C ILE A 1128 -38.06 17.05 -14.08
N LEU A 1129 -38.46 15.96 -14.75
CA LEU A 1129 -38.97 14.76 -14.07
C LEU A 1129 -37.90 14.11 -13.16
N LYS A 1130 -36.63 14.12 -13.57
CA LYS A 1130 -35.52 13.65 -12.71
C LYS A 1130 -35.38 14.51 -11.47
N ASN A 1131 -35.41 15.84 -11.63
CA ASN A 1131 -35.34 16.78 -10.51
C ASN A 1131 -36.51 16.57 -9.53
N GLN A 1132 -37.72 16.30 -10.04
CA GLN A 1132 -38.89 15.95 -9.22
C GLN A 1132 -38.68 14.66 -8.44
N ILE A 1133 -38.13 13.61 -9.08
CA ILE A 1133 -37.77 12.36 -8.38
C ILE A 1133 -36.78 12.66 -7.27
N ASP A 1134 -35.68 13.35 -7.56
CA ASP A 1134 -34.64 13.68 -6.58
C ASP A 1134 -35.20 14.47 -5.38
N ALA A 1135 -36.08 15.45 -5.63
CA ALA A 1135 -36.78 16.22 -4.62
C ALA A 1135 -37.71 15.36 -3.74
N MET A 1136 -38.54 14.51 -4.36
CA MET A 1136 -39.43 13.59 -3.65
C MET A 1136 -38.64 12.60 -2.80
N VAL A 1137 -37.57 12.01 -3.33
CA VAL A 1137 -36.75 11.05 -2.57
C VAL A 1137 -36.07 11.72 -1.38
N ALA A 1138 -35.56 12.94 -1.54
CA ALA A 1138 -34.99 13.69 -0.42
C ALA A 1138 -36.03 13.94 0.69
N LYS A 1139 -37.28 14.29 0.32
CA LYS A 1139 -38.38 14.39 1.29
C LYS A 1139 -38.70 13.05 1.94
N ILE A 1140 -38.74 11.94 1.20
CA ILE A 1140 -39.00 10.61 1.77
C ILE A 1140 -37.98 10.25 2.86
N TYR A 1141 -36.71 10.60 2.66
CA TYR A 1141 -35.66 10.41 3.67
C TYR A 1141 -35.67 11.46 4.80
N GLY A 1142 -36.59 12.43 4.78
CA GLY A 1142 -36.66 13.49 5.78
C GLY A 1142 -35.50 14.47 5.72
N LEU A 1143 -34.91 14.66 4.54
CA LEU A 1143 -33.78 15.57 4.35
C LEU A 1143 -34.24 17.02 4.27
N GLU A 1144 -33.51 17.88 4.96
CA GLU A 1144 -33.67 19.33 4.91
C GLU A 1144 -33.00 19.93 3.67
N GLU A 1145 -33.37 21.16 3.32
CA GLU A 1145 -32.81 21.82 2.12
C GLU A 1145 -31.29 21.95 2.20
N ALA A 1146 -30.75 22.27 3.38
CA ALA A 1146 -29.31 22.39 3.61
C ALA A 1146 -28.59 21.04 3.41
N GLU A 1147 -29.19 19.93 3.86
CA GLU A 1147 -28.65 18.59 3.68
C GLU A 1147 -28.70 18.15 2.22
N LEU A 1148 -29.80 18.45 1.51
CA LEU A 1148 -29.90 18.19 0.08
C LEU A 1148 -28.87 19.00 -0.72
N LYS A 1149 -28.69 20.29 -0.38
CA LYS A 1149 -27.64 21.13 -0.97
C LYS A 1149 -26.25 20.55 -0.72
N HIS A 1150 -25.99 20.06 0.48
CA HIS A 1150 -24.75 19.37 0.82
C HIS A 1150 -24.55 18.12 -0.05
N ILE A 1151 -25.57 17.25 -0.16
CA ILE A 1151 -25.53 16.08 -1.05
C ILE A 1151 -25.16 16.49 -2.48
N LEU A 1152 -25.87 17.47 -3.05
CA LEU A 1152 -25.65 17.93 -4.42
C LEU A 1152 -24.23 18.49 -4.63
N SER A 1153 -23.64 19.13 -3.61
CA SER A 1153 -22.27 19.64 -3.66
C SER A 1153 -21.22 18.52 -3.83
N THR A 1154 -21.53 17.30 -3.39
CA THR A 1154 -20.63 16.13 -3.52
C THR A 1154 -20.53 15.56 -4.95
N PHE A 1155 -21.29 16.12 -5.90
CA PHE A 1155 -21.30 15.74 -7.32
C PHE A 1155 -20.64 16.84 -8.18
N PRO A 1156 -19.30 16.95 -8.22
CA PRO A 1156 -18.62 18.05 -8.91
C PRO A 1156 -18.75 18.01 -10.44
N LEU A 1157 -19.06 16.85 -11.02
CA LEU A 1157 -19.24 16.67 -12.47
C LEU A 1157 -20.69 16.91 -12.93
N VAL A 1158 -21.60 17.24 -12.02
CA VAL A 1158 -22.99 17.59 -12.34
C VAL A 1158 -23.09 19.11 -12.48
N GLU A 1159 -23.74 19.55 -13.55
CA GLU A 1159 -23.96 20.95 -13.87
C GLU A 1159 -24.78 21.66 -12.77
N GLU A 1160 -24.41 22.90 -12.41
CA GLU A 1160 -25.10 23.65 -11.35
C GLU A 1160 -26.59 23.89 -11.66
N GLU A 1161 -26.96 24.06 -12.94
CA GLU A 1161 -28.35 24.20 -13.39
C GLU A 1161 -29.21 22.99 -12.97
N ILE A 1162 -28.65 21.78 -12.98
CA ILE A 1162 -29.34 20.57 -12.52
C ILE A 1162 -29.53 20.61 -11.00
N LYS A 1163 -28.50 21.01 -10.25
CA LYS A 1163 -28.55 21.09 -8.78
C LYS A 1163 -29.57 22.13 -8.31
N GLU A 1164 -29.56 23.31 -8.92
CA GLU A 1164 -30.56 24.37 -8.70
C GLU A 1164 -31.98 23.87 -9.00
N GLY A 1165 -32.17 23.20 -10.15
CA GLY A 1165 -33.47 22.65 -10.52
C GLY A 1165 -34.01 21.60 -9.54
N VAL A 1166 -33.14 20.79 -8.92
CA VAL A 1166 -33.55 19.86 -7.84
C VAL A 1166 -34.03 20.63 -6.60
N LEU A 1167 -33.31 21.69 -6.20
CA LEU A 1167 -33.69 22.51 -5.05
C LEU A 1167 -35.00 23.27 -5.29
N GLU A 1168 -35.24 23.77 -6.50
CA GLU A 1168 -36.50 24.40 -6.88
C GLU A 1168 -37.69 23.45 -6.76
N GLU A 1169 -37.57 22.23 -7.30
CA GLU A 1169 -38.63 21.21 -7.16
C GLU A 1169 -38.83 20.83 -5.68
N TRP A 1170 -37.76 20.71 -4.89
CA TRP A 1170 -37.87 20.43 -3.46
C TRP A 1170 -38.65 21.50 -2.68
N ARG A 1171 -38.48 22.79 -3.04
CA ARG A 1171 -39.21 23.91 -2.43
C ARG A 1171 -40.68 23.96 -2.84
N LYS A 1172 -41.04 23.39 -4.01
CA LYS A 1172 -42.44 23.29 -4.48
C LYS A 1172 -43.23 22.21 -3.73
N LEU A 1173 -42.56 21.16 -3.27
CA LEU A 1173 -43.14 20.11 -2.42
C LEU A 1173 -43.31 20.64 -0.99
N LYS A 1174 -44.37 21.41 -0.72
CA LYS A 1174 -44.76 21.88 0.62
C LYS A 1174 -45.91 21.07 1.19
#